data_AF-A0A973MW40-F1
#
_entry.id   AF-A0A973MW40-F1
#
_cell.length_a   1.000
_cell.length_b   1.000
_cell.length_c   1.000
_cell.angle_alpha   90.00
_cell.angle_beta   90.00
_cell.angle_gamma   90.00
#
_symmetry.space_group_name_H-M   'P 1'
#
loop_
_entity.id
_entity.type
_entity.pdbx_description
1 polymer ?
#
loop_
_entity_poly.entity_id
_entity_poly.type
_entity_poly.pdbx_seq_one_letter_code
_entity_poly.pdbx_strand_id
1 'polypeptide(L)'
;MRTPRQPSQHSANGQNWSFMDARPAAQGMYDPRNERDACGVGFVATLTGEASHTLVEQALTVLRNLEHRGATGSEPDSGDGAGILSQVPDTFFREVAGFELPAAGAYAVGIAFLPEDGTAEAVSQIETIAADEGLTVLGWREVPVAPELLGATARSTMPAFRQIFVTDGQSEGIALDRKAFVLRKRAEREAGVYFPSLSARTIVYKGMLTTGQLEPFFPDLSDRRFGSAIALVHSRFSTNTFPSWPLAHPYRFVAHNGEINTVKGNRNWMVARESQLVSDLFGDKGLDRVFPICTPDASDSASFDEVLELLHLGGRSLPHSVLMMIPEAWENHDSMDPARRAFYNFHSTMMEPWDGPACVTFTDGKQVGAVLDRNGLRPGRYWVTDDGLVVLGSEVGVLDIDPAKVVRKGRLQPGKMFLVDTVEHRIIEDDEIKATLAAELPYAEWIEAGEIELGDLPEREHIVHTHASVTRRQQTFGYTEEELRVILAPMAKAGAEPIGSMGTDSPIAALSERPRLLFDYFTQLFAQVTNPPLDAIREELVTSLRSSLGPEGNLLDPTAASCRSVVLPFPVIDNDELAKLIHINADGDMPGFKAATLSGLFRVSGGGDSLAARIEEICAEADAAIDNGARLIVLSDRHSDAEHAPIPSLLLTAAVHHHLIRTKQRTQVGLLVEAGDVREVHHVALLIGFGAAAVNPYLAMESVEDLVRAGTFLSDIEPEQAIRNLI
;
A
#
# COMPACT_ATOMS: atom_id res chain seq x y z
N MET A 1 40.36 3.06 -27.42
CA MET A 1 40.36 2.44 -26.08
C MET A 1 39.90 3.47 -25.07
N ARG A 2 38.60 3.46 -24.75
CA ARG A 2 38.05 4.19 -23.60
C ARG A 2 37.61 3.12 -22.62
N THR A 3 38.20 3.13 -21.44
CA THR A 3 37.86 2.29 -20.30
C THR A 3 36.36 2.42 -19.98
N PRO A 4 35.66 1.33 -19.63
CA PRO A 4 34.31 1.44 -19.08
C PRO A 4 34.40 2.15 -17.72
N ARG A 5 33.54 3.15 -17.50
CA ARG A 5 33.41 3.81 -16.20
C ARG A 5 32.89 2.78 -15.17
N GLN A 6 33.51 2.77 -13.99
CA GLN A 6 33.02 2.02 -12.82
C GLN A 6 31.57 2.42 -12.49
N PRO A 7 30.72 1.49 -12.00
CA PRO A 7 29.40 1.83 -11.49
C PRO A 7 29.54 2.78 -10.28
N SER A 8 28.72 3.82 -10.27
CA SER A 8 28.71 4.87 -9.25
C SER A 8 28.31 4.31 -7.88
N GLN A 9 29.22 4.39 -6.92
CA GLN A 9 28.91 4.25 -5.49
C GLN A 9 28.20 5.52 -5.02
N HIS A 10 26.87 5.56 -5.02
CA HIS A 10 26.07 6.42 -4.15
C HIS A 10 24.58 6.00 -4.23
N SER A 11 24.21 4.94 -3.50
CA SER A 11 22.88 4.86 -2.89
C SER A 11 23.05 5.20 -1.41
N ALA A 12 22.35 6.23 -0.94
CA ALA A 12 22.40 6.69 0.44
C ALA A 12 21.36 5.97 1.33
N ASN A 13 20.63 4.99 0.79
CA ASN A 13 19.70 4.14 1.53
C ASN A 13 20.14 2.68 1.35
N GLY A 14 20.58 2.05 2.42
CA GLY A 14 21.32 0.79 2.38
C GLY A 14 20.50 -0.45 2.05
N GLN A 15 20.32 -0.74 0.76
CA GLN A 15 20.22 -2.12 0.27
C GLN A 15 21.05 -2.34 -1.00
N ASN A 16 21.69 -3.52 -1.03
CA ASN A 16 22.62 -4.03 -2.03
C ASN A 16 21.96 -5.17 -2.84
N TRP A 17 20.87 -4.92 -3.58
CA TRP A 17 20.48 -5.86 -4.65
C TRP A 17 21.38 -5.74 -5.89
N SER A 18 22.49 -5.00 -5.79
CA SER A 18 23.24 -4.48 -6.95
C SER A 18 23.77 -5.55 -7.90
N PHE A 19 23.87 -6.81 -7.48
CA PHE A 19 24.28 -7.92 -8.36
C PHE A 19 23.11 -8.64 -9.05
N MET A 20 21.90 -8.58 -8.50
CA MET A 20 20.69 -9.23 -9.04
C MET A 20 19.79 -8.28 -9.82
N ASP A 21 20.05 -6.97 -9.69
CA ASP A 21 19.25 -5.89 -10.24
C ASP A 21 20.16 -4.98 -11.09
N ALA A 22 19.91 -4.95 -12.40
CA ALA A 22 20.66 -4.11 -13.33
C ALA A 22 19.96 -2.78 -13.65
N ARG A 23 18.92 -2.40 -12.89
CA ARG A 23 18.28 -1.09 -13.06
C ARG A 23 19.28 0.03 -12.76
N PRO A 24 19.38 1.07 -13.63
CA PRO A 24 20.27 2.18 -13.35
C PRO A 24 19.78 3.00 -12.15
N ALA A 25 20.69 3.70 -11.47
CA ALA A 25 20.28 4.74 -10.54
C ALA A 25 19.49 5.83 -11.28
N ALA A 26 18.66 6.59 -10.54
CA ALA A 26 17.92 7.71 -11.12
C ALA A 26 18.88 8.65 -11.88
N GLN A 27 18.62 8.85 -13.17
CA GLN A 27 19.47 9.65 -14.05
C GLN A 27 18.64 10.33 -15.15
N GLY A 28 18.83 11.64 -15.31
CA GLY A 28 18.01 12.42 -16.24
C GLY A 28 16.53 12.36 -15.85
N MET A 29 15.67 11.88 -16.76
CA MET A 29 14.23 11.68 -16.51
C MET A 29 13.87 10.25 -16.08
N TYR A 30 14.83 9.33 -16.02
CA TYR A 30 14.58 7.97 -15.57
C TYR A 30 14.65 7.89 -14.04
N ASP A 31 13.63 7.28 -13.45
CA ASP A 31 13.53 7.00 -12.02
C ASP A 31 12.96 5.58 -11.84
N PRO A 32 13.70 4.64 -11.22
CA PRO A 32 13.24 3.25 -11.00
C PRO A 32 11.89 3.15 -10.27
N ARG A 33 11.50 4.18 -9.52
CA ARG A 33 10.23 4.22 -8.78
C ARG A 33 9.00 4.36 -9.68
N ASN A 34 9.19 4.67 -10.97
CA ASN A 34 8.12 4.79 -11.96
C ASN A 34 7.91 3.52 -12.79
N GLU A 35 8.57 2.42 -12.42
CA GLU A 35 8.41 1.13 -13.11
C GLU A 35 7.07 0.49 -12.80
N ARG A 36 6.47 -0.10 -13.84
CA ARG A 36 5.13 -0.69 -13.82
C ARG A 36 5.10 -1.99 -14.61
N ASP A 37 4.26 -2.90 -14.16
CA ASP A 37 4.11 -4.25 -14.70
C ASP A 37 2.64 -4.59 -14.97
N ALA A 38 2.40 -5.49 -15.92
CA ALA A 38 1.09 -6.12 -16.18
C ALA A 38 1.34 -7.60 -16.49
N CYS A 39 0.39 -8.51 -16.25
CA CYS A 39 0.79 -9.93 -16.15
C CYS A 39 -0.25 -10.93 -16.66
N GLY A 40 0.12 -12.21 -16.64
CA GLY A 40 -0.77 -13.37 -16.60
C GLY A 40 -0.65 -14.06 -15.24
N VAL A 41 -1.78 -14.39 -14.61
CA VAL A 41 -1.82 -15.10 -13.32
C VAL A 41 -2.78 -16.28 -13.37
N GLY A 42 -2.49 -17.34 -12.63
CA GLY A 42 -3.40 -18.45 -12.42
C GLY A 42 -2.92 -19.43 -11.36
N PHE A 43 -3.84 -20.21 -10.80
CA PHE A 43 -3.53 -21.30 -9.89
C PHE A 43 -4.30 -22.57 -10.26
N VAL A 44 -3.74 -23.70 -9.82
CA VAL A 44 -4.36 -25.01 -9.85
C VAL A 44 -4.37 -25.57 -8.43
N ALA A 45 -5.50 -26.13 -8.01
CA ALA A 45 -5.68 -26.75 -6.70
C ALA A 45 -6.54 -28.02 -6.83
N THR A 46 -6.40 -28.93 -5.87
CA THR A 46 -7.30 -30.09 -5.77
C THR A 46 -8.09 -30.09 -4.47
N LEU A 47 -9.41 -30.29 -4.58
CA LEU A 47 -10.29 -30.49 -3.43
C LEU A 47 -9.99 -31.82 -2.71
N THR A 48 -9.29 -32.76 -3.33
CA THR A 48 -8.87 -34.00 -2.64
C THR A 48 -7.80 -33.75 -1.59
N GLY A 49 -7.09 -32.62 -1.64
CA GLY A 49 -5.93 -32.32 -0.79
C GLY A 49 -4.71 -33.21 -1.02
N GLU A 50 -4.77 -34.17 -1.95
CA GLU A 50 -3.68 -35.08 -2.23
C GLU A 50 -2.63 -34.40 -3.12
N ALA A 51 -1.39 -34.32 -2.60
CA ALA A 51 -0.27 -33.77 -3.35
C ALA A 51 0.09 -34.67 -4.53
N SER A 52 0.17 -34.11 -5.74
CA SER A 52 0.53 -34.87 -6.94
C SER A 52 1.43 -34.07 -7.86
N HIS A 53 2.31 -34.76 -8.60
CA HIS A 53 3.14 -34.14 -9.63
C HIS A 53 2.30 -33.71 -10.85
N THR A 54 1.22 -34.43 -11.15
CA THR A 54 0.29 -34.06 -12.23
C THR A 54 -0.29 -32.66 -12.04
N LEU A 55 -0.57 -32.25 -10.79
CA LEU A 55 -1.01 -30.89 -10.51
C LEU A 55 0.08 -29.85 -10.82
N VAL A 56 1.34 -30.17 -10.57
CA VAL A 56 2.49 -29.31 -10.90
C VAL A 56 2.64 -29.19 -12.43
N GLU A 57 2.55 -30.30 -13.16
CA GLU A 57 2.55 -30.31 -14.63
C GLU A 57 1.40 -29.47 -15.23
N GLN A 58 0.21 -29.56 -14.62
CA GLN A 58 -0.94 -28.74 -14.99
C GLN A 58 -0.69 -27.25 -14.73
N ALA A 59 -0.12 -26.88 -13.58
CA ALA A 59 0.23 -25.50 -13.28
C ALA A 59 1.29 -24.93 -14.24
N LEU A 60 2.31 -25.72 -14.59
CA LEU A 60 3.30 -25.36 -15.61
C LEU A 60 2.67 -25.20 -17.00
N THR A 61 1.66 -26.02 -17.32
CA THR A 61 0.88 -25.88 -18.56
C THR A 61 0.05 -24.59 -18.56
N VAL A 62 -0.57 -24.23 -17.43
CA VAL A 62 -1.24 -22.92 -17.26
C VAL A 62 -0.27 -21.79 -17.51
N LEU A 63 0.92 -21.85 -16.92
CA LEU A 63 1.95 -20.83 -17.09
C LEU A 63 2.33 -20.65 -18.57
N ARG A 64 2.60 -21.74 -19.29
CA ARG A 64 2.92 -21.74 -20.73
C ARG A 64 1.81 -21.14 -21.58
N ASN A 65 0.56 -21.43 -21.24
CA ASN A 65 -0.61 -20.90 -21.95
C ASN A 65 -0.91 -19.43 -21.63
N LEU A 66 -0.12 -18.80 -20.75
CA LEU A 66 -0.18 -17.36 -20.46
C LEU A 66 0.98 -16.58 -21.11
N GLU A 67 1.84 -17.21 -21.92
CA GLU A 67 3.00 -16.57 -22.56
C GLU A 67 2.62 -15.32 -23.37
N HIS A 68 1.46 -15.31 -24.05
CA HIS A 68 1.00 -14.15 -24.82
C HIS A 68 0.62 -12.93 -23.98
N ARG A 69 0.57 -13.08 -22.65
CA ARG A 69 0.44 -11.98 -21.68
C ARG A 69 1.78 -11.54 -21.09
N GLY A 70 2.85 -12.28 -21.36
CA GLY A 70 4.21 -11.90 -21.00
C GLY A 70 4.86 -11.03 -22.07
N ALA A 71 5.96 -10.38 -21.71
CA ALA A 71 6.89 -9.80 -22.67
C ALA A 71 8.13 -10.67 -22.76
N THR A 72 8.65 -10.80 -23.97
CA THR A 72 10.05 -11.15 -24.19
C THR A 72 10.84 -9.84 -24.20
N GLY A 73 11.97 -9.81 -23.49
CA GLY A 73 12.91 -8.70 -23.50
C GLY A 73 13.53 -8.47 -24.89
N SER A 74 14.62 -7.70 -24.93
CA SER A 74 15.30 -7.40 -26.21
C SER A 74 15.86 -8.63 -26.92
N GLU A 75 16.01 -9.75 -26.21
CA GLU A 75 16.44 -11.06 -26.72
C GLU A 75 15.28 -12.06 -26.59
N PRO A 76 15.04 -12.94 -27.58
CA PRO A 76 13.96 -13.94 -27.52
C PRO A 76 14.05 -14.87 -26.30
N ASP A 77 15.27 -15.10 -25.78
CA ASP A 77 15.55 -16.01 -24.68
C ASP A 77 15.64 -15.30 -23.31
N SER A 78 15.23 -14.04 -23.24
CA SER A 78 15.15 -13.25 -21.99
C SER A 78 13.70 -12.89 -21.71
N GLY A 79 13.05 -13.54 -20.74
CA GLY A 79 11.71 -13.18 -20.28
C GLY A 79 11.74 -12.23 -19.07
N ASP A 80 10.72 -11.38 -18.92
CA ASP A 80 10.63 -10.38 -17.84
C ASP A 80 10.39 -10.97 -16.44
N GLY A 81 10.00 -12.25 -16.38
CA GLY A 81 9.86 -13.00 -15.14
C GLY A 81 8.79 -14.08 -15.22
N ALA A 82 9.13 -15.28 -14.75
CA ALA A 82 8.18 -16.37 -14.59
C ALA A 82 8.47 -17.14 -13.30
N GLY A 83 7.44 -17.75 -12.72
CA GLY A 83 7.60 -18.54 -11.52
C GLY A 83 6.39 -19.36 -11.11
N ILE A 84 6.63 -20.24 -10.15
CA ILE A 84 5.67 -21.13 -9.51
C ILE A 84 5.87 -21.11 -7.99
N LEU A 85 4.78 -20.95 -7.25
CA LEU A 85 4.68 -21.21 -5.82
C LEU A 85 3.94 -22.54 -5.64
N SER A 86 4.50 -23.42 -4.82
CA SER A 86 3.89 -24.71 -4.48
C SER A 86 3.98 -24.97 -2.97
N GLN A 87 3.28 -26.00 -2.49
CA GLN A 87 3.53 -26.53 -1.15
C GLN A 87 4.94 -27.13 -1.09
N VAL A 88 5.55 -27.16 0.09
CA VAL A 88 6.86 -27.82 0.29
C VAL A 88 6.75 -29.31 -0.09
N PRO A 89 7.44 -29.80 -1.14
CA PRO A 89 7.36 -31.18 -1.58
C PRO A 89 8.26 -32.08 -0.71
N ASP A 90 7.78 -32.44 0.49
CA ASP A 90 8.57 -33.20 1.48
C ASP A 90 9.18 -34.50 0.92
N THR A 91 8.41 -35.25 0.13
CA THR A 91 8.88 -36.50 -0.49
C THR A 91 10.07 -36.27 -1.43
N PHE A 92 10.08 -35.16 -2.16
CA PHE A 92 11.21 -34.79 -3.00
C PHE A 92 12.42 -34.39 -2.15
N PHE A 93 12.23 -33.49 -1.18
CA PHE A 93 13.35 -32.96 -0.39
C PHE A 93 14.06 -34.00 0.47
N ARG A 94 13.34 -34.98 1.03
CA ARG A 94 13.98 -36.08 1.77
C ARG A 94 15.00 -36.86 0.94
N GLU A 95 14.75 -36.97 -0.36
CA GLU A 95 15.62 -37.72 -1.26
C GLU A 95 16.81 -36.89 -1.76
N VAL A 96 16.67 -35.57 -1.88
CA VAL A 96 17.67 -34.70 -2.52
C VAL A 96 18.45 -33.80 -1.57
N ALA A 97 18.02 -33.62 -0.32
CA ALA A 97 18.66 -32.73 0.64
C ALA A 97 20.10 -33.16 0.98
N GLY A 98 20.35 -34.47 1.06
CA GLY A 98 21.65 -35.02 1.43
C GLY A 98 21.92 -35.04 2.95
N PHE A 99 20.92 -34.74 3.77
CA PHE A 99 20.94 -34.80 5.23
C PHE A 99 19.55 -35.17 5.78
N GLU A 100 19.48 -35.57 7.05
CA GLU A 100 18.22 -35.96 7.68
C GLU A 100 17.31 -34.74 7.90
N LEU A 101 16.06 -34.86 7.42
CA LEU A 101 15.03 -33.83 7.62
C LEU A 101 14.06 -34.26 8.73
N PRO A 102 13.66 -33.32 9.62
CA PRO A 102 12.54 -33.51 10.54
C PRO A 102 11.23 -33.90 9.82
N ALA A 103 10.17 -34.16 10.59
CA ALA A 103 8.83 -34.40 10.03
C ALA A 103 8.40 -33.25 9.10
N ALA A 104 7.53 -33.55 8.13
CA ALA A 104 6.97 -32.54 7.24
C ALA A 104 6.31 -31.41 8.06
N GLY A 105 6.64 -30.17 7.77
CA GLY A 105 6.17 -29.00 8.53
C GLY A 105 7.03 -28.64 9.75
N ALA A 106 7.94 -29.50 10.20
CA ALA A 106 8.88 -29.24 11.30
C ALA A 106 10.26 -28.72 10.83
N TYR A 107 10.40 -28.42 9.54
CA TYR A 107 11.51 -27.67 8.97
C TYR A 107 10.96 -26.64 7.99
N ALA A 108 11.64 -25.50 7.89
CA ALA A 108 11.42 -24.50 6.86
C ALA A 108 12.52 -24.60 5.80
N VAL A 109 12.14 -24.39 4.54
CA VAL A 109 13.04 -24.40 3.40
C VAL A 109 12.84 -23.13 2.56
N GLY A 110 13.93 -22.62 1.99
CA GLY A 110 13.89 -21.44 1.15
C GLY A 110 15.05 -21.40 0.18
N ILE A 111 14.85 -20.81 -0.99
CA ILE A 111 15.91 -20.60 -1.98
C ILE A 111 16.56 -19.25 -1.70
N ALA A 112 17.81 -19.24 -1.27
CA ALA A 112 18.60 -18.03 -1.17
C ALA A 112 19.17 -17.68 -2.55
N PHE A 113 18.93 -16.45 -3.00
CA PHE A 113 19.62 -15.84 -4.12
C PHE A 113 20.87 -15.16 -3.58
N LEU A 114 22.01 -15.79 -3.83
CA LEU A 114 23.31 -15.43 -3.27
C LEU A 114 24.20 -14.79 -4.34
N PRO A 115 25.13 -13.90 -3.96
CA PRO A 115 26.11 -13.37 -4.90
C PRO A 115 27.06 -14.48 -5.35
N GLU A 116 27.37 -14.53 -6.65
CA GLU A 116 28.29 -15.52 -7.23
C GLU A 116 29.68 -15.41 -6.56
N ASP A 117 30.19 -14.19 -6.47
CA ASP A 117 31.34 -13.85 -5.64
C ASP A 117 30.91 -13.59 -4.19
N GLY A 118 31.53 -14.26 -3.22
CA GLY A 118 31.21 -14.06 -1.80
C GLY A 118 30.07 -14.93 -1.26
N THR A 119 29.61 -15.93 -2.02
CA THR A 119 28.61 -16.93 -1.56
C THR A 119 28.92 -17.49 -0.16
N ALA A 120 30.19 -17.84 0.12
CA ALA A 120 30.57 -18.41 1.42
C ALA A 120 30.41 -17.43 2.59
N GLU A 121 30.66 -16.14 2.36
CA GLU A 121 30.49 -15.08 3.36
C GLU A 121 29.00 -14.86 3.65
N ALA A 122 28.19 -14.75 2.60
CA ALA A 122 26.74 -14.63 2.73
C ALA A 122 26.13 -15.83 3.48
N VAL A 123 26.54 -17.06 3.15
CA VAL A 123 26.11 -18.29 3.84
C VAL A 123 26.49 -18.24 5.33
N SER A 124 27.73 -17.91 5.65
CA SER A 124 28.22 -17.80 7.03
C SER A 124 27.45 -16.74 7.83
N GLN A 125 27.12 -15.63 7.20
CA GLN A 125 26.33 -14.57 7.83
C GLN A 125 24.88 -15.02 8.08
N ILE A 126 24.26 -15.70 7.11
CA ILE A 126 22.90 -16.25 7.28
C ILE A 126 22.87 -17.28 8.40
N GLU A 127 23.87 -18.16 8.51
CA GLU A 127 23.99 -19.12 9.60
C GLU A 127 24.13 -18.45 10.97
N THR A 128 24.89 -17.36 11.04
CA THR A 128 25.03 -16.54 12.25
C THR A 128 23.67 -15.94 12.66
N ILE A 129 22.96 -15.34 11.71
CA ILE A 129 21.62 -14.77 11.95
C ILE A 129 20.63 -15.87 12.37
N ALA A 130 20.68 -17.04 11.74
CA ALA A 130 19.83 -18.17 12.10
C ALA A 130 20.05 -18.58 13.56
N ALA A 131 21.32 -18.73 13.98
CA ALA A 131 21.65 -19.03 15.36
C ALA A 131 21.18 -17.94 16.34
N ASP A 132 21.34 -16.67 15.99
CA ASP A 132 20.85 -15.54 16.79
C ASP A 132 19.32 -15.57 16.96
N GLU A 133 18.59 -16.02 15.94
CA GLU A 133 17.13 -16.15 15.94
C GLU A 133 16.65 -17.50 16.52
N GLY A 134 17.56 -18.31 17.08
CA GLY A 134 17.23 -19.59 17.70
C GLY A 134 16.83 -20.68 16.70
N LEU A 135 17.28 -20.56 15.46
CA LEU A 135 17.12 -21.56 14.40
C LEU A 135 18.43 -22.31 14.19
N THR A 136 18.31 -23.63 14.05
CA THR A 136 19.39 -24.53 13.64
C THR A 136 19.33 -24.72 12.14
N VAL A 137 20.44 -24.46 11.45
CA VAL A 137 20.60 -24.80 10.03
C VAL A 137 20.92 -26.28 9.90
N LEU A 138 20.01 -27.04 9.29
CA LEU A 138 20.16 -28.47 9.04
C LEU A 138 21.18 -28.75 7.94
N GLY A 139 21.20 -27.88 6.93
CA GLY A 139 22.15 -27.93 5.84
C GLY A 139 21.75 -27.04 4.66
N TRP A 140 22.65 -27.00 3.68
CA TRP A 140 22.46 -26.30 2.43
C TRP A 140 22.47 -27.28 1.25
N ARG A 141 21.54 -27.10 0.32
CA ARG A 141 21.49 -27.84 -0.95
C ARG A 141 21.73 -26.87 -2.10
N GLU A 142 22.65 -27.21 -3.00
CA GLU A 142 22.78 -26.49 -4.27
C GLU A 142 21.60 -26.82 -5.17
N VAL A 143 20.92 -25.80 -5.70
CA VAL A 143 19.76 -26.00 -6.57
C VAL A 143 20.26 -26.30 -7.98
N PRO A 144 19.89 -27.45 -8.58
CA PRO A 144 20.20 -27.73 -9.97
C PRO A 144 19.57 -26.66 -10.87
N VAL A 145 20.39 -26.06 -11.74
CA VAL A 145 19.96 -25.04 -12.70
C VAL A 145 20.57 -25.30 -14.08
N ALA A 146 19.93 -24.78 -15.14
CA ALA A 146 20.42 -24.82 -16.52
C ALA A 146 20.70 -23.41 -17.08
N PRO A 147 21.81 -22.75 -16.68
CA PRO A 147 22.14 -21.37 -17.09
C PRO A 147 22.28 -21.17 -18.60
N GLU A 148 22.54 -22.24 -19.35
CA GLU A 148 22.68 -22.23 -20.82
C GLU A 148 21.39 -21.88 -21.55
N LEU A 149 20.24 -21.96 -20.88
CA LEU A 149 18.94 -21.58 -21.44
C LEU A 149 18.68 -20.07 -21.42
N LEU A 150 19.48 -19.31 -20.66
CA LEU A 150 19.27 -17.89 -20.44
C LEU A 150 19.88 -17.04 -21.56
N GLY A 151 19.16 -15.99 -21.95
CA GLY A 151 19.75 -14.86 -22.67
C GLY A 151 20.87 -14.17 -21.89
N ALA A 152 21.72 -13.42 -22.59
CA ALA A 152 22.93 -12.83 -22.01
C ALA A 152 22.60 -11.85 -20.87
N THR A 153 21.50 -11.11 -21.01
CA THR A 153 21.03 -10.12 -20.05
C THR A 153 20.53 -10.76 -18.76
N ALA A 154 19.69 -11.79 -18.83
CA ALA A 154 19.23 -12.52 -17.65
C ALA A 154 20.41 -13.22 -16.94
N ARG A 155 21.33 -13.80 -17.73
CA ARG A 155 22.51 -14.49 -17.21
C ARG A 155 23.50 -13.57 -16.50
N SER A 156 23.68 -12.33 -16.96
CA SER A 156 24.64 -11.40 -16.33
C SER A 156 24.24 -10.94 -14.93
N THR A 157 22.99 -11.16 -14.53
CA THR A 157 22.45 -10.82 -13.19
C THR A 157 22.00 -12.06 -12.42
N MET A 158 22.30 -13.26 -12.93
CA MET A 158 21.87 -14.52 -12.33
C MET A 158 22.54 -14.72 -10.97
N PRO A 159 21.76 -14.90 -9.88
CA PRO A 159 22.34 -15.23 -8.58
C PRO A 159 22.78 -16.70 -8.54
N ALA A 160 23.61 -17.04 -7.54
CA ALA A 160 23.81 -18.43 -7.15
C ALA A 160 22.59 -18.88 -6.32
N PHE A 161 22.05 -20.06 -6.63
CA PHE A 161 20.85 -20.60 -5.97
C PHE A 161 21.25 -21.68 -4.96
N ARG A 162 20.96 -21.44 -3.67
CA ARG A 162 21.11 -22.47 -2.64
C ARG A 162 19.87 -22.55 -1.77
N GLN A 163 19.41 -23.76 -1.51
CA GLN A 163 18.34 -24.02 -0.56
C GLN A 163 18.91 -24.15 0.84
N ILE A 164 18.38 -23.37 1.78
CA ILE A 164 18.64 -23.52 3.21
C ILE A 164 17.49 -24.27 3.86
N PHE A 165 17.81 -25.16 4.80
CA PHE A 165 16.85 -25.90 5.62
C PHE A 165 17.08 -25.56 7.08
N VAL A 166 16.05 -25.07 7.77
CA VAL A 166 16.14 -24.60 9.16
C VAL A 166 15.03 -25.18 10.03
N THR A 167 15.31 -25.34 11.31
CA THR A 167 14.34 -25.76 12.33
C THR A 167 14.71 -25.17 13.68
N ASP A 168 13.75 -25.00 14.57
CA ASP A 168 14.01 -24.75 16.00
C ASP A 168 13.83 -26.02 16.86
N GLY A 169 13.49 -27.16 16.23
CA GLY A 169 13.23 -28.44 16.87
C GLY A 169 11.93 -28.52 17.69
N GLN A 170 11.08 -27.48 17.66
CA GLN A 170 9.88 -27.40 18.51
C GLN A 170 8.63 -26.92 17.76
N SER A 171 8.80 -25.96 16.85
CA SER A 171 7.70 -25.32 16.12
C SER A 171 7.42 -26.01 14.80
N GLU A 172 6.16 -25.99 14.38
CA GLU A 172 5.72 -26.54 13.10
C GLU A 172 4.83 -25.55 12.33
N GLY A 173 4.82 -25.67 11.01
CA GLY A 173 3.95 -24.90 10.12
C GLY A 173 4.10 -23.39 10.32
N ILE A 174 2.98 -22.70 10.56
CA ILE A 174 2.97 -21.23 10.70
C ILE A 174 3.80 -20.72 11.89
N ALA A 175 3.95 -21.52 12.96
CA ALA A 175 4.78 -21.12 14.10
C ALA A 175 6.26 -21.10 13.71
N LEU A 176 6.70 -22.06 12.90
CA LEU A 176 8.06 -22.07 12.35
C LEU A 176 8.23 -20.97 11.28
N ASP A 177 7.21 -20.71 10.45
CA ASP A 177 7.22 -19.61 9.48
C ASP A 177 7.43 -18.25 10.14
N ARG A 178 6.88 -18.01 11.33
CA ARG A 178 7.11 -16.75 12.07
C ARG A 178 8.58 -16.55 12.42
N LYS A 179 9.30 -17.61 12.80
CA LYS A 179 10.75 -17.54 13.06
C LYS A 179 11.54 -17.39 11.76
N ALA A 180 11.16 -18.15 10.74
CA ALA A 180 11.76 -18.11 9.41
C ALA A 180 11.61 -16.73 8.74
N PHE A 181 10.46 -16.07 8.92
CA PHE A 181 10.19 -14.71 8.46
C PHE A 181 11.23 -13.72 8.99
N VAL A 182 11.55 -13.81 10.29
CA VAL A 182 12.51 -12.88 10.88
C VAL A 182 13.93 -13.17 10.41
N LEU A 183 14.33 -14.45 10.35
CA LEU A 183 15.60 -14.84 9.73
C LEU A 183 15.70 -14.29 8.31
N ARG A 184 14.65 -14.44 7.51
CA ARG A 184 14.61 -13.93 6.13
C ARG A 184 14.78 -12.42 6.08
N LYS A 185 13.96 -11.65 6.80
CA LYS A 185 14.01 -10.17 6.78
C LYS A 185 15.39 -9.65 7.23
N ARG A 186 15.99 -10.27 8.25
CA ARG A 186 17.35 -9.93 8.69
C ARG A 186 18.40 -10.32 7.66
N ALA A 187 18.33 -11.52 7.10
CA ALA A 187 19.29 -11.98 6.09
C ALA A 187 19.26 -11.10 4.84
N GLU A 188 18.08 -10.73 4.33
CA GLU A 188 17.95 -9.86 3.16
C GLU A 188 18.61 -8.49 3.38
N ARG A 189 18.46 -7.92 4.58
CA ARG A 189 19.05 -6.62 4.95
C ARG A 189 20.55 -6.72 5.26
N GLU A 190 20.94 -7.68 6.09
CA GLU A 190 22.28 -7.75 6.68
C GLU A 190 23.27 -8.44 5.75
N ALA A 191 22.85 -9.48 5.02
CA ALA A 191 23.70 -10.22 4.07
C ALA A 191 23.53 -9.81 2.60
N GLY A 192 22.59 -8.90 2.30
CA GLY A 192 22.35 -8.40 0.94
C GLY A 192 21.87 -9.48 -0.03
N VAL A 193 21.13 -10.47 0.47
CA VAL A 193 20.58 -11.60 -0.31
C VAL A 193 19.09 -11.41 -0.56
N TYR A 194 18.49 -12.29 -1.37
CA TYR A 194 17.04 -12.32 -1.56
C TYR A 194 16.48 -13.73 -1.36
N PHE A 195 15.32 -13.84 -0.71
CA PHE A 195 14.60 -15.10 -0.56
C PHE A 195 13.20 -14.99 -1.19
N PRO A 196 12.93 -15.65 -2.34
CA PRO A 196 11.58 -15.77 -2.88
C PRO A 196 10.59 -16.34 -1.86
N SER A 197 11.05 -17.28 -1.04
CA SER A 197 10.33 -17.84 0.11
C SER A 197 11.34 -18.41 1.12
N LEU A 198 10.93 -18.48 2.38
CA LEU A 198 11.56 -19.29 3.43
C LEU A 198 10.46 -19.73 4.39
N SER A 199 9.93 -20.94 4.19
CA SER A 199 8.71 -21.41 4.86
C SER A 199 8.71 -22.93 5.04
N ALA A 200 7.99 -23.40 6.05
CA ALA A 200 7.65 -24.80 6.28
C ALA A 200 6.43 -25.28 5.48
N ARG A 201 5.70 -24.36 4.82
CA ARG A 201 4.45 -24.63 4.10
C ARG A 201 4.60 -24.46 2.59
N THR A 202 5.30 -23.42 2.15
CA THR A 202 5.41 -23.08 0.72
C THR A 202 6.85 -22.93 0.24
N ILE A 203 7.06 -23.15 -1.06
CA ILE A 203 8.34 -22.93 -1.73
C ILE A 203 8.11 -22.27 -3.09
N VAL A 204 8.94 -21.28 -3.44
CA VAL A 204 8.84 -20.51 -4.67
C VAL A 204 10.06 -20.75 -5.56
N TYR A 205 9.81 -21.17 -6.79
CA TYR A 205 10.79 -21.24 -7.88
C TYR A 205 10.46 -20.15 -8.89
N LYS A 206 11.35 -19.17 -9.06
CA LYS A 206 11.12 -18.04 -9.97
C LYS A 206 12.43 -17.47 -10.50
N GLY A 207 12.33 -16.71 -11.58
CA GLY A 207 13.46 -15.98 -12.13
C GLY A 207 13.13 -15.18 -13.38
N MET A 208 14.16 -14.56 -13.96
CA MET A 208 14.11 -13.87 -15.26
C MET A 208 14.03 -14.89 -16.41
N LEU A 209 12.86 -15.52 -16.54
CA LEU A 209 12.60 -16.66 -17.41
C LEU A 209 11.35 -16.37 -18.25
N THR A 210 11.30 -16.89 -19.46
CA THR A 210 10.04 -17.04 -20.21
C THR A 210 9.21 -18.15 -19.57
N THR A 211 7.90 -18.21 -19.87
CA THR A 211 7.03 -19.22 -19.24
C THR A 211 7.46 -20.66 -19.59
N GLY A 212 8.00 -20.86 -20.78
CA GLY A 212 8.51 -22.14 -21.26
C GLY A 212 9.84 -22.56 -20.64
N GLN A 213 10.64 -21.61 -20.14
CA GLN A 213 11.97 -21.88 -19.57
C GLN A 213 11.93 -22.33 -18.11
N LEU A 214 10.85 -22.07 -17.36
CA LEU A 214 10.81 -22.30 -15.91
C LEU A 214 11.17 -23.74 -15.51
N GLU A 215 10.47 -24.72 -16.05
CA GLU A 215 10.70 -26.14 -15.74
C GLU A 215 12.08 -26.63 -16.24
N PRO A 216 12.49 -26.39 -17.49
CA PRO A 216 13.83 -26.76 -17.95
C PRO A 216 14.97 -26.10 -17.17
N PHE A 217 14.79 -24.84 -16.72
CA PHE A 217 15.79 -24.11 -15.96
C PHE A 217 15.93 -24.63 -14.53
N PHE A 218 14.84 -25.06 -13.89
CA PHE A 218 14.84 -25.71 -12.58
C PHE A 218 14.40 -27.18 -12.70
N PRO A 219 15.32 -28.12 -13.01
CA PRO A 219 14.99 -29.53 -13.21
C PRO A 219 14.27 -30.22 -12.04
N ASP A 220 14.34 -29.65 -10.84
CA ASP A 220 13.55 -30.08 -9.68
C ASP A 220 12.04 -30.17 -10.02
N LEU A 221 11.54 -29.24 -10.84
CA LEU A 221 10.13 -29.16 -11.24
C LEU A 221 9.69 -30.30 -12.18
N SER A 222 10.63 -31.06 -12.75
CA SER A 222 10.34 -32.26 -13.55
C SER A 222 10.45 -33.57 -12.75
N ASP A 223 10.87 -33.51 -11.47
CA ASP A 223 10.97 -34.71 -10.64
C ASP A 223 9.57 -35.16 -10.21
N ARG A 224 9.22 -36.43 -10.49
CA ARG A 224 7.90 -36.98 -10.16
C ARG A 224 7.58 -37.01 -8.66
N ARG A 225 8.59 -36.89 -7.80
CA ARG A 225 8.42 -36.78 -6.34
C ARG A 225 8.05 -35.37 -5.91
N PHE A 226 8.21 -34.38 -6.79
CA PHE A 226 7.78 -33.01 -6.58
C PHE A 226 6.25 -32.94 -6.75
N GLY A 227 5.53 -33.26 -5.67
CA GLY A 227 4.07 -33.23 -5.63
C GLY A 227 3.54 -32.03 -4.84
N SER A 228 2.42 -31.47 -5.28
CA SER A 228 1.70 -30.42 -4.56
C SER A 228 0.18 -30.56 -4.77
N ALA A 229 -0.61 -30.12 -3.80
CA ALA A 229 -2.08 -29.98 -3.91
C ALA A 229 -2.50 -28.56 -4.31
N ILE A 230 -1.58 -27.58 -4.22
CA ILE A 230 -1.76 -26.18 -4.63
C ILE A 230 -0.55 -25.74 -5.44
N ALA A 231 -0.76 -25.12 -6.59
CA ALA A 231 0.29 -24.49 -7.35
C ALA A 231 -0.20 -23.16 -7.94
N LEU A 232 0.51 -22.09 -7.65
CA LEU A 232 0.24 -20.74 -8.13
C LEU A 232 1.34 -20.33 -9.11
N VAL A 233 0.97 -19.87 -10.30
CA VAL A 233 1.90 -19.49 -11.36
C VAL A 233 1.67 -18.08 -11.84
N HIS A 234 2.74 -17.47 -12.33
CA HIS A 234 2.70 -16.11 -12.83
C HIS A 234 3.70 -15.86 -13.95
N SER A 235 3.26 -15.10 -14.96
CA SER A 235 4.09 -14.53 -16.02
C SER A 235 4.05 -13.00 -15.95
N ARG A 236 5.22 -12.37 -15.84
CA ARG A 236 5.39 -10.92 -15.72
C ARG A 236 5.60 -10.29 -17.10
N PHE A 237 5.03 -9.11 -17.30
CA PHE A 237 5.39 -8.17 -18.38
C PHE A 237 5.80 -6.86 -17.73
N SER A 238 7.00 -6.38 -18.07
CA SER A 238 7.60 -5.15 -17.56
C SER A 238 7.63 -4.09 -18.65
N THR A 239 7.46 -2.83 -18.25
CA THR A 239 7.65 -1.68 -19.14
C THR A 239 9.14 -1.38 -19.43
N ASN A 240 10.07 -2.08 -18.79
CA ASN A 240 11.51 -1.90 -18.97
C ASN A 240 12.21 -3.18 -19.46
N THR A 241 13.44 -3.02 -19.98
CA THR A 241 14.29 -4.12 -20.45
C THR A 241 15.41 -4.46 -19.45
N PHE A 242 15.36 -3.97 -18.21
CA PHE A 242 16.44 -4.17 -17.24
C PHE A 242 16.16 -5.43 -16.41
N PRO A 243 17.09 -6.39 -16.36
CA PRO A 243 16.86 -7.65 -15.66
C PRO A 243 16.90 -7.45 -14.14
N SER A 244 15.93 -8.03 -13.44
CA SER A 244 15.88 -8.09 -11.99
C SER A 244 15.21 -9.38 -11.51
N TRP A 245 16.02 -10.33 -11.05
CA TRP A 245 15.54 -11.65 -10.57
C TRP A 245 14.55 -11.57 -9.41
N PRO A 246 14.73 -10.69 -8.41
CA PRO A 246 13.79 -10.55 -7.29
C PRO A 246 12.38 -10.09 -7.70
N LEU A 247 12.25 -9.35 -8.81
CA LEU A 247 10.98 -8.79 -9.29
C LEU A 247 10.09 -9.80 -10.01
N ALA A 248 10.60 -10.99 -10.36
CA ALA A 248 9.75 -12.06 -10.83
C ALA A 248 8.74 -12.46 -9.75
N HIS A 249 7.57 -12.93 -10.18
CA HIS A 249 6.52 -13.47 -9.31
C HIS A 249 6.49 -15.00 -9.42
N PRO A 250 5.80 -15.72 -8.51
CA PRO A 250 5.09 -15.21 -7.31
C PRO A 250 6.00 -14.59 -6.24
N TYR A 251 5.40 -13.85 -5.32
CA TYR A 251 6.01 -13.49 -4.04
C TYR A 251 5.69 -14.58 -2.99
N ARG A 252 5.76 -14.27 -1.69
CA ARG A 252 5.75 -15.29 -0.62
C ARG A 252 4.34 -15.84 -0.42
N PHE A 253 3.33 -15.00 -0.59
CA PHE A 253 1.92 -15.33 -0.49
C PHE A 253 1.15 -15.01 -1.75
N VAL A 254 1.56 -13.99 -2.52
CA VAL A 254 0.75 -13.46 -3.63
C VAL A 254 1.37 -13.61 -5.02
N ALA A 255 0.50 -13.74 -6.00
CA ALA A 255 0.76 -13.32 -7.37
C ALA A 255 -0.31 -12.30 -7.78
N HIS A 256 0.14 -11.17 -8.31
CA HIS A 256 -0.69 -10.00 -8.55
C HIS A 256 -0.66 -9.64 -10.03
N ASN A 257 -1.83 -9.53 -10.63
CA ASN A 257 -2.03 -9.01 -11.97
C ASN A 257 -2.67 -7.63 -11.86
N GLY A 258 -1.90 -6.57 -12.09
CA GLY A 258 -2.41 -5.24 -11.82
C GLY A 258 -1.33 -4.22 -11.48
N GLU A 259 -1.78 -3.07 -11.00
CA GLU A 259 -0.94 -2.00 -10.46
C GLU A 259 -1.65 -1.40 -9.24
N ILE A 260 -0.91 -1.23 -8.14
CA ILE A 260 -1.42 -0.57 -6.94
C ILE A 260 -1.09 0.92 -7.03
N ASN A 261 -2.10 1.73 -7.37
CA ASN A 261 -1.92 3.16 -7.64
C ASN A 261 -1.76 4.00 -6.35
N THR A 262 -2.12 3.45 -5.18
CA THR A 262 -1.97 4.11 -3.86
C THR A 262 -0.65 3.77 -3.15
N VAL A 263 0.24 2.96 -3.74
CA VAL A 263 1.41 2.37 -3.09
C VAL A 263 2.30 3.35 -2.31
N LYS A 264 2.47 4.59 -2.80
CA LYS A 264 3.29 5.60 -2.11
C LYS A 264 2.70 5.99 -0.76
N GLY A 265 1.38 6.21 -0.72
CA GLY A 265 0.65 6.49 0.52
C GLY A 265 0.73 5.30 1.47
N ASN A 266 0.46 4.09 0.95
CA ASN A 266 0.44 2.88 1.77
C ASN A 266 1.79 2.59 2.43
N ARG A 267 2.90 2.78 1.69
CA ARG A 267 4.25 2.65 2.25
C ARG A 267 4.51 3.65 3.37
N ASN A 268 4.13 4.91 3.19
CA ASN A 268 4.34 5.95 4.20
C ASN A 268 3.54 5.65 5.48
N TRP A 269 2.30 5.18 5.34
CA TRP A 269 1.49 4.74 6.48
C TRP A 269 2.07 3.54 7.18
N MET A 270 2.55 2.54 6.44
CA MET A 270 3.24 1.39 7.05
C MET A 270 4.50 1.80 7.81
N VAL A 271 5.32 2.72 7.27
CA VAL A 271 6.50 3.26 7.98
C VAL A 271 6.08 3.95 9.29
N ALA A 272 4.99 4.72 9.27
CA ALA A 272 4.48 5.38 10.47
C ALA A 272 3.97 4.36 11.51
N ARG A 273 3.34 3.26 11.08
CA ARG A 273 2.82 2.19 11.96
C ARG A 273 3.89 1.34 12.61
N GLU A 274 5.11 1.29 12.06
CA GLU A 274 6.20 0.48 12.62
C GLU A 274 6.48 0.77 14.11
N SER A 275 6.29 2.00 14.60
CA SER A 275 6.50 2.31 16.03
C SER A 275 5.45 1.68 16.95
N GLN A 276 4.29 1.31 16.42
CA GLN A 276 3.17 0.76 17.17
C GLN A 276 3.04 -0.77 17.02
N LEU A 277 3.80 -1.39 16.12
CA LEU A 277 3.76 -2.83 15.88
C LEU A 277 4.32 -3.59 17.08
N VAL A 278 3.42 -4.28 17.79
CA VAL A 278 3.75 -5.20 18.88
C VAL A 278 2.99 -6.50 18.67
N SER A 279 3.66 -7.64 18.88
CA SER A 279 3.01 -8.95 18.83
C SER A 279 3.86 -10.00 19.55
N ASP A 280 3.23 -10.78 20.41
CA ASP A 280 3.86 -11.89 21.14
C ASP A 280 4.17 -13.09 20.24
N LEU A 281 3.63 -13.11 19.00
CA LEU A 281 3.76 -14.23 18.08
C LEU A 281 5.16 -14.34 17.44
N PHE A 282 5.95 -13.27 17.45
CA PHE A 282 7.30 -13.24 16.87
C PHE A 282 8.44 -13.47 17.88
N GLY A 283 8.07 -14.02 19.06
CA GLY A 283 8.96 -14.33 20.17
C GLY A 283 9.23 -13.13 21.07
N ASP A 284 10.10 -13.33 22.08
CA ASP A 284 10.39 -12.33 23.12
C ASP A 284 11.19 -11.11 22.61
N LYS A 285 11.76 -11.21 21.41
CA LYS A 285 12.53 -10.12 20.78
C LYS A 285 11.58 -9.22 20.01
N GLY A 286 11.78 -7.90 20.14
CA GLY A 286 10.98 -6.88 19.46
C GLY A 286 10.91 -7.05 17.93
N LEU A 287 9.85 -6.50 17.33
CA LEU A 287 9.66 -6.47 15.88
C LEU A 287 10.56 -5.46 15.15
N ASP A 288 11.26 -4.60 15.89
CA ASP A 288 12.22 -3.64 15.33
C ASP A 288 13.29 -4.32 14.46
N ARG A 289 13.62 -5.57 14.78
CA ARG A 289 14.57 -6.37 14.01
C ARG A 289 14.13 -6.68 12.57
N VAL A 290 12.82 -6.65 12.27
CA VAL A 290 12.29 -6.88 10.91
C VAL A 290 12.02 -5.59 10.12
N PHE A 291 12.23 -4.41 10.72
CA PHE A 291 12.03 -3.14 10.02
C PHE A 291 13.17 -2.82 9.02
N PRO A 292 12.87 -2.14 7.90
CA PRO A 292 11.54 -1.71 7.47
C PRO A 292 10.68 -2.87 6.96
N ILE A 293 9.37 -2.81 7.21
CA ILE A 293 8.43 -3.86 6.76
C ILE A 293 8.36 -3.86 5.24
N CYS A 294 8.01 -2.72 4.64
CA CYS A 294 8.07 -2.55 3.19
C CYS A 294 9.51 -2.28 2.77
N THR A 295 10.05 -3.12 1.89
CA THR A 295 11.39 -2.91 1.35
C THR A 295 11.41 -1.64 0.50
N PRO A 296 12.32 -0.68 0.77
CA PRO A 296 12.45 0.53 -0.04
C PRO A 296 12.70 0.20 -1.51
N ASP A 297 12.10 0.97 -2.43
CA ASP A 297 12.27 0.83 -3.88
C ASP A 297 11.88 -0.55 -4.50
N ALA A 298 11.23 -1.42 -3.72
CA ALA A 298 10.62 -2.64 -4.23
C ALA A 298 9.44 -2.33 -5.17
N SER A 299 8.92 -3.34 -5.88
CA SER A 299 7.68 -3.19 -6.64
C SER A 299 6.48 -2.96 -5.72
N ASP A 300 5.39 -2.46 -6.29
CA ASP A 300 4.12 -2.31 -5.59
C ASP A 300 3.58 -3.62 -5.01
N SER A 301 3.69 -4.68 -5.81
CA SER A 301 3.26 -6.03 -5.51
C SER A 301 4.11 -6.67 -4.41
N ALA A 302 5.42 -6.38 -4.38
CA ALA A 302 6.29 -6.81 -3.28
C ALA A 302 5.88 -6.15 -1.96
N SER A 303 5.60 -4.84 -1.97
CA SER A 303 5.15 -4.14 -0.76
C SER A 303 3.80 -4.65 -0.27
N PHE A 304 2.89 -5.00 -1.17
CA PHE A 304 1.63 -5.64 -0.81
C PHE A 304 1.86 -7.02 -0.15
N ASP A 305 2.71 -7.86 -0.74
CA ASP A 305 3.05 -9.18 -0.18
C ASP A 305 3.68 -9.07 1.22
N GLU A 306 4.59 -8.13 1.43
CA GLU A 306 5.27 -7.93 2.72
C GLU A 306 4.32 -7.53 3.85
N VAL A 307 3.33 -6.69 3.54
CA VAL A 307 2.30 -6.28 4.50
C VAL A 307 1.31 -7.42 4.74
N LEU A 308 0.91 -8.13 3.68
CA LEU A 308 0.02 -9.29 3.81
C LEU A 308 0.66 -10.39 4.67
N GLU A 309 1.95 -10.68 4.43
CA GLU A 309 2.75 -11.62 5.19
C GLU A 309 2.82 -11.20 6.67
N LEU A 310 3.08 -9.93 6.97
CA LEU A 310 3.08 -9.41 8.33
C LEU A 310 1.72 -9.61 9.02
N LEU A 311 0.61 -9.27 8.36
CA LEU A 311 -0.73 -9.40 8.92
C LEU A 311 -1.09 -10.88 9.20
N HIS A 312 -0.79 -11.76 8.24
CA HIS A 312 -1.09 -13.18 8.37
C HIS A 312 -0.22 -13.86 9.45
N LEU A 313 1.09 -13.64 9.43
CA LEU A 313 1.99 -14.17 10.46
C LEU A 313 1.71 -13.54 11.82
N GLY A 314 1.22 -12.30 11.84
CA GLY A 314 0.75 -11.58 13.02
C GLY A 314 -0.58 -12.07 13.61
N GLY A 315 -1.17 -13.15 13.07
CA GLY A 315 -2.26 -13.89 13.71
C GLY A 315 -3.58 -13.91 12.97
N ARG A 316 -3.74 -13.12 11.89
CA ARG A 316 -4.97 -13.11 11.09
C ARG A 316 -5.02 -14.28 10.11
N SER A 317 -6.23 -14.75 9.81
CA SER A 317 -6.44 -15.66 8.69
C SER A 317 -6.02 -14.96 7.38
N LEU A 318 -5.55 -15.74 6.39
CA LEU A 318 -5.16 -15.17 5.10
C LEU A 318 -6.34 -14.41 4.42
N PRO A 319 -7.58 -14.94 4.41
CA PRO A 319 -8.74 -14.20 3.90
C PRO A 319 -8.99 -12.87 4.61
N HIS A 320 -8.83 -12.83 5.94
CA HIS A 320 -8.99 -11.60 6.72
C HIS A 320 -7.96 -10.54 6.31
N SER A 321 -6.67 -10.90 6.27
CA SER A 321 -5.61 -9.98 5.86
C SER A 321 -5.83 -9.45 4.45
N VAL A 322 -6.30 -10.29 3.52
CA VAL A 322 -6.62 -9.87 2.15
C VAL A 322 -7.81 -8.90 2.13
N LEU A 323 -8.91 -9.19 2.83
CA LEU A 323 -10.09 -8.30 2.87
C LEU A 323 -9.84 -6.99 3.62
N MET A 324 -8.86 -6.97 4.52
CA MET A 324 -8.40 -5.75 5.19
C MET A 324 -7.60 -4.84 4.24
N MET A 325 -6.80 -5.42 3.34
CA MET A 325 -6.01 -4.65 2.37
C MET A 325 -6.79 -4.30 1.10
N ILE A 326 -7.69 -5.18 0.65
CA ILE A 326 -8.56 -5.01 -0.53
C ILE A 326 -10.02 -5.14 -0.08
N PRO A 327 -10.56 -4.13 0.63
CA PRO A 327 -11.95 -4.15 1.07
C PRO A 327 -12.90 -4.00 -0.11
N GLU A 328 -14.10 -4.57 0.00
CA GLU A 328 -15.19 -4.26 -0.93
C GLU A 328 -15.69 -2.83 -0.70
N ALA A 329 -16.27 -2.20 -1.73
CA ALA A 329 -16.92 -0.91 -1.54
C ALA A 329 -18.13 -1.05 -0.59
N TRP A 330 -18.07 -0.37 0.55
CA TRP A 330 -19.00 -0.59 1.67
C TRP A 330 -19.71 0.68 2.12
N GLU A 331 -19.08 1.84 1.93
CA GLU A 331 -19.52 3.14 2.40
C GLU A 331 -20.92 3.49 1.86
N ASN A 332 -21.09 3.39 0.54
CA ASN A 332 -22.31 3.76 -0.17
C ASN A 332 -23.21 2.54 -0.50
N HIS A 333 -22.99 1.38 0.15
CA HIS A 333 -23.72 0.15 -0.14
C HIS A 333 -24.90 -0.10 0.82
N ASP A 334 -25.99 0.64 0.65
CA ASP A 334 -27.13 0.65 1.59
C ASP A 334 -27.74 -0.72 1.92
N SER A 335 -27.70 -1.67 0.98
CA SER A 335 -28.22 -3.03 1.18
C SER A 335 -27.24 -4.02 1.84
N MET A 336 -26.03 -3.57 2.21
CA MET A 336 -25.04 -4.41 2.86
C MET A 336 -25.53 -4.84 4.25
N ASP A 337 -25.25 -6.09 4.62
CA ASP A 337 -25.49 -6.58 5.98
C ASP A 337 -24.81 -5.68 7.04
N PRO A 338 -25.52 -5.25 8.11
CA PRO A 338 -24.96 -4.32 9.10
C PRO A 338 -23.70 -4.84 9.80
N ALA A 339 -23.59 -6.14 10.09
CA ALA A 339 -22.40 -6.69 10.73
C ALA A 339 -21.21 -6.66 9.77
N ARG A 340 -21.45 -6.96 8.49
CA ARG A 340 -20.43 -6.81 7.44
C ARG A 340 -19.99 -5.36 7.25
N ARG A 341 -20.92 -4.40 7.26
CA ARG A 341 -20.61 -2.97 7.20
C ARG A 341 -19.77 -2.54 8.40
N ALA A 342 -20.11 -3.00 9.60
CA ALA A 342 -19.33 -2.73 10.81
C ALA A 342 -17.92 -3.32 10.73
N PHE A 343 -17.76 -4.52 10.18
CA PHE A 343 -16.43 -5.11 9.93
C PHE A 343 -15.59 -4.18 9.04
N TYR A 344 -16.09 -3.74 7.88
CA TYR A 344 -15.32 -2.87 7.00
C TYR A 344 -15.06 -1.48 7.58
N ASN A 345 -16.05 -0.89 8.27
CA ASN A 345 -15.86 0.40 8.93
C ASN A 345 -14.72 0.33 9.95
N PHE A 346 -14.74 -0.68 10.83
CA PHE A 346 -13.67 -0.87 11.83
C PHE A 346 -12.29 -1.06 11.19
N HIS A 347 -12.19 -1.83 10.10
CA HIS A 347 -10.90 -2.04 9.44
C HIS A 347 -10.41 -0.80 8.69
N SER A 348 -11.32 0.07 8.23
CA SER A 348 -10.96 1.34 7.58
C SER A 348 -10.23 2.29 8.53
N THR A 349 -10.42 2.17 9.85
CA THR A 349 -9.70 2.97 10.85
C THR A 349 -8.28 2.47 11.12
N MET A 350 -7.91 1.30 10.58
CA MET A 350 -6.61 0.65 10.82
C MET A 350 -5.76 0.51 9.56
N MET A 351 -6.39 0.40 8.38
CA MET A 351 -5.71 0.16 7.11
C MET A 351 -6.46 0.86 5.99
N GLU A 352 -5.74 1.74 5.30
CA GLU A 352 -6.17 2.30 4.03
C GLU A 352 -6.16 1.22 2.92
N PRO A 353 -7.12 1.27 1.98
CA PRO A 353 -7.15 0.34 0.86
C PRO A 353 -5.87 0.40 0.00
N TRP A 354 -5.33 -0.78 -0.30
CA TRP A 354 -4.29 -0.95 -1.32
C TRP A 354 -4.96 -1.03 -2.70
N ASP A 355 -5.30 0.15 -3.21
CA ASP A 355 -6.18 0.30 -4.37
C ASP A 355 -5.41 0.36 -5.70
N GLY A 356 -6.16 0.18 -6.78
CA GLY A 356 -5.69 0.07 -8.15
C GLY A 356 -6.22 -1.19 -8.84
N PRO A 357 -6.11 -1.30 -10.17
CA PRO A 357 -6.55 -2.50 -10.88
C PRO A 357 -5.80 -3.72 -10.35
N ALA A 358 -6.50 -4.70 -9.79
CA ALA A 358 -5.85 -5.83 -9.16
C ALA A 358 -6.66 -7.12 -9.33
N CYS A 359 -5.99 -8.18 -9.76
CA CYS A 359 -6.41 -9.55 -9.53
C CYS A 359 -5.29 -10.20 -8.70
N VAL A 360 -5.55 -10.31 -7.39
CA VAL A 360 -4.60 -10.85 -6.42
C VAL A 360 -4.99 -12.28 -6.14
N THR A 361 -4.14 -13.20 -6.57
CA THR A 361 -4.19 -14.60 -6.16
C THR A 361 -3.24 -14.80 -4.99
N PHE A 362 -3.66 -15.59 -4.00
CA PHE A 362 -2.92 -15.75 -2.75
C PHE A 362 -3.00 -17.17 -2.22
N THR A 363 -1.99 -17.61 -1.47
CA THR A 363 -2.00 -18.89 -0.77
C THR A 363 -1.04 -18.91 0.42
N ASP A 364 -1.40 -19.64 1.47
CA ASP A 364 -0.53 -19.97 2.60
C ASP A 364 -0.07 -21.45 2.59
N GLY A 365 -0.34 -22.17 1.50
CA GLY A 365 -0.09 -23.60 1.36
C GLY A 365 -1.20 -24.50 1.95
N LYS A 366 -2.22 -23.97 2.61
CA LYS A 366 -3.44 -24.71 3.01
C LYS A 366 -4.66 -24.24 2.23
N GLN A 367 -4.79 -22.93 2.10
CA GLN A 367 -5.83 -22.28 1.33
C GLN A 367 -5.22 -21.59 0.11
N VAL A 368 -5.99 -21.53 -0.98
CA VAL A 368 -5.64 -20.74 -2.15
C VAL A 368 -6.88 -20.00 -2.64
N GLY A 369 -6.72 -18.73 -2.94
CA GLY A 369 -7.83 -17.89 -3.33
C GLY A 369 -7.45 -16.79 -4.30
N ALA A 370 -8.47 -16.04 -4.70
CA ALA A 370 -8.32 -14.87 -5.52
C ALA A 370 -9.37 -13.81 -5.14
N VAL A 371 -8.96 -12.55 -5.17
CA VAL A 371 -9.83 -11.39 -5.02
C VAL A 371 -9.53 -10.40 -6.15
N LEU A 372 -10.56 -9.68 -6.58
CA LEU A 372 -10.39 -8.52 -7.45
C LEU A 372 -10.38 -7.24 -6.63
N ASP A 373 -9.82 -6.18 -7.19
CA ASP A 373 -10.02 -4.83 -6.70
C ASP A 373 -11.52 -4.47 -6.60
N ARG A 374 -11.83 -3.41 -5.85
CA ARG A 374 -13.21 -2.96 -5.60
C ARG A 374 -14.03 -2.69 -6.87
N ASN A 375 -13.36 -2.41 -7.99
CA ASN A 375 -13.98 -2.10 -9.29
C ASN A 375 -13.97 -3.30 -10.25
N GLY A 376 -13.19 -4.34 -9.95
CA GLY A 376 -13.00 -5.53 -10.78
C GLY A 376 -12.39 -5.23 -12.13
N LEU A 377 -11.32 -4.44 -12.15
CA LEU A 377 -10.66 -3.95 -13.37
C LEU A 377 -9.82 -5.02 -14.09
N ARG A 378 -9.62 -6.17 -13.44
CA ARG A 378 -8.84 -7.30 -13.98
C ARG A 378 -9.68 -8.59 -14.09
N PRO A 379 -9.42 -9.45 -15.08
CA PRO A 379 -10.18 -10.67 -15.26
C PRO A 379 -9.73 -11.77 -14.29
N GLY A 380 -10.69 -12.58 -13.83
CA GLY A 380 -10.45 -13.86 -13.18
C GLY A 380 -11.57 -14.84 -13.51
N ARG A 381 -11.22 -16.04 -13.98
CA ARG A 381 -12.15 -17.10 -14.40
C ARG A 381 -11.76 -18.41 -13.75
N TYR A 382 -12.75 -19.20 -13.36
CA TYR A 382 -12.49 -20.49 -12.71
C TYR A 382 -13.36 -21.63 -13.25
N TRP A 383 -12.84 -22.85 -13.11
CA TRP A 383 -13.48 -24.13 -13.37
C TRP A 383 -13.29 -25.05 -12.17
N VAL A 384 -14.31 -25.87 -11.94
CA VAL A 384 -14.29 -26.96 -10.97
C VAL A 384 -14.76 -28.21 -11.69
N THR A 385 -14.01 -29.29 -11.55
CA THR A 385 -14.36 -30.59 -12.13
C THR A 385 -14.95 -31.54 -11.08
N ASP A 386 -15.60 -32.61 -11.53
CA ASP A 386 -16.19 -33.65 -10.71
C ASP A 386 -15.16 -34.46 -9.90
N ASP A 387 -13.93 -34.59 -10.41
CA ASP A 387 -12.77 -35.18 -9.73
C ASP A 387 -12.06 -34.20 -8.76
N GLY A 388 -12.59 -32.99 -8.58
CA GLY A 388 -12.14 -32.04 -7.56
C GLY A 388 -11.01 -31.10 -7.99
N LEU A 389 -10.63 -31.08 -9.27
CA LEU A 389 -9.67 -30.10 -9.79
C LEU A 389 -10.31 -28.71 -9.82
N VAL A 390 -9.63 -27.73 -9.26
CA VAL A 390 -9.98 -26.31 -9.34
C VAL A 390 -8.90 -25.57 -10.09
N VAL A 391 -9.30 -24.85 -11.14
CA VAL A 391 -8.40 -24.07 -11.98
C VAL A 391 -8.92 -22.65 -12.01
N LEU A 392 -8.08 -21.68 -11.65
CA LEU A 392 -8.37 -20.25 -11.79
C LEU A 392 -7.29 -19.60 -12.64
N GLY A 393 -7.69 -18.77 -13.59
CA GLY A 393 -6.76 -18.02 -14.43
C GLY A 393 -7.30 -16.67 -14.84
N SER A 394 -6.38 -15.81 -15.25
CA SER A 394 -6.70 -14.54 -15.92
C SER A 394 -7.44 -14.73 -17.26
N GLU A 395 -7.38 -15.93 -17.85
CA GLU A 395 -8.06 -16.30 -19.09
C GLU A 395 -8.81 -17.64 -19.01
N VAL A 396 -9.64 -17.87 -20.03
CA VAL A 396 -10.26 -19.17 -20.30
C VAL A 396 -9.37 -20.01 -21.21
N GLY A 397 -9.38 -21.33 -21.03
CA GLY A 397 -8.63 -22.25 -21.90
C GLY A 397 -7.16 -22.45 -21.51
N VAL A 398 -6.78 -22.12 -20.27
CA VAL A 398 -5.42 -22.34 -19.76
C VAL A 398 -5.09 -23.83 -19.56
N LEU A 399 -6.10 -24.70 -19.51
CA LEU A 399 -5.98 -26.15 -19.51
C LEU A 399 -7.04 -26.76 -20.43
N ASP A 400 -6.67 -27.86 -21.09
CA ASP A 400 -7.61 -28.70 -21.83
C ASP A 400 -8.36 -29.61 -20.86
N ILE A 401 -9.56 -29.18 -20.44
CA ILE A 401 -10.43 -29.91 -19.51
C ILE A 401 -11.62 -30.42 -20.30
N ASP A 402 -11.91 -31.72 -20.20
CA ASP A 402 -13.10 -32.32 -20.78
C ASP A 402 -14.36 -31.60 -20.26
N PRO A 403 -15.16 -30.98 -21.14
CA PRO A 403 -16.39 -30.29 -20.74
C PRO A 403 -17.37 -31.18 -19.97
N ALA A 404 -17.33 -32.50 -20.16
CA ALA A 404 -18.18 -33.44 -19.43
C ALA A 404 -17.85 -33.53 -17.94
N LYS A 405 -16.60 -33.22 -17.55
CA LYS A 405 -16.15 -33.23 -16.15
C LYS A 405 -16.46 -31.94 -15.40
N VAL A 406 -16.76 -30.84 -16.10
CA VAL A 406 -16.91 -29.51 -15.47
C VAL A 406 -18.24 -29.42 -14.72
N VAL A 407 -18.17 -29.31 -13.38
CA VAL A 407 -19.35 -29.17 -12.51
C VAL A 407 -19.69 -27.72 -12.18
N ARG A 408 -18.69 -26.82 -12.16
CA ARG A 408 -18.89 -25.38 -11.94
C ARG A 408 -17.94 -24.57 -12.81
N LYS A 409 -18.45 -23.49 -13.40
CA LYS A 409 -17.65 -22.49 -14.13
C LYS A 409 -18.13 -21.10 -13.75
N GLY A 410 -17.20 -20.18 -13.50
CA GLY A 410 -17.54 -18.83 -13.07
C GLY A 410 -16.50 -17.77 -13.40
N ARG A 411 -16.76 -16.58 -12.87
CA ARG A 411 -15.83 -15.45 -12.88
C ARG A 411 -15.76 -14.84 -11.50
N LEU A 412 -14.61 -14.23 -11.19
CA LEU A 412 -14.50 -13.33 -10.06
C LEU A 412 -15.38 -12.10 -10.30
N GLN A 413 -15.93 -11.56 -9.21
CA GLN A 413 -16.78 -10.38 -9.21
C GLN A 413 -16.14 -9.33 -8.28
N PRO A 414 -16.27 -8.02 -8.59
CA PRO A 414 -15.80 -6.98 -7.68
C PRO A 414 -16.34 -7.20 -6.26
N GLY A 415 -15.49 -7.01 -5.27
CA GLY A 415 -15.81 -7.20 -3.86
C GLY A 415 -15.92 -8.65 -3.39
N LYS A 416 -15.95 -9.66 -4.28
CA LYS A 416 -16.08 -11.07 -3.87
C LYS A 416 -14.74 -11.81 -3.85
N MET A 417 -14.56 -12.65 -2.83
CA MET A 417 -13.46 -13.58 -2.71
C MET A 417 -13.83 -14.96 -3.22
N PHE A 418 -12.93 -15.58 -3.99
CA PHE A 418 -12.98 -17.01 -4.29
C PHE A 418 -11.92 -17.71 -3.45
N LEU A 419 -12.30 -18.68 -2.63
CA LEU A 419 -11.41 -19.37 -1.71
C LEU A 419 -11.58 -20.88 -1.77
N VAL A 420 -10.47 -21.59 -1.96
CA VAL A 420 -10.39 -23.05 -1.91
C VAL A 420 -9.60 -23.43 -0.67
N ASP A 421 -10.16 -24.32 0.13
CA ASP A 421 -9.49 -24.93 1.27
C ASP A 421 -9.22 -26.40 0.96
N THR A 422 -7.93 -26.75 0.83
CA THR A 422 -7.52 -28.13 0.51
C THR A 422 -7.48 -29.03 1.74
N VAL A 423 -7.57 -28.46 2.95
CA VAL A 423 -7.66 -29.19 4.22
C VAL A 423 -9.11 -29.53 4.54
N GLU A 424 -10.05 -28.61 4.29
CA GLU A 424 -11.49 -28.86 4.43
C GLU A 424 -12.12 -29.52 3.19
N HIS A 425 -11.34 -29.69 2.12
CA HIS A 425 -11.76 -30.33 0.87
C HIS A 425 -12.94 -29.63 0.17
N ARG A 426 -13.02 -28.30 0.28
CA ARG A 426 -14.16 -27.53 -0.26
C ARG A 426 -13.79 -26.13 -0.72
N ILE A 427 -14.69 -25.56 -1.51
CA ILE A 427 -14.70 -24.12 -1.82
C ILE A 427 -15.51 -23.43 -0.73
N ILE A 428 -14.92 -22.42 -0.09
CA ILE A 428 -15.60 -21.61 0.93
C ILE A 428 -16.26 -20.43 0.20
N GLU A 429 -17.57 -20.28 0.36
CA GLU A 429 -18.32 -19.23 -0.34
C GLU A 429 -18.08 -17.85 0.29
N ASP A 430 -18.08 -16.80 -0.53
CA ASP A 430 -17.80 -15.40 -0.12
C ASP A 430 -18.63 -14.95 1.08
N ASP A 431 -19.93 -15.29 1.10
CA ASP A 431 -20.83 -14.89 2.18
C ASP A 431 -20.49 -15.61 3.49
N GLU A 432 -20.01 -16.85 3.45
CA GLU A 432 -19.55 -17.59 4.63
C GLU A 432 -18.27 -16.97 5.21
N ILE A 433 -17.32 -16.62 4.34
CA ILE A 433 -16.07 -15.96 4.74
C ILE A 433 -16.38 -14.66 5.48
N LYS A 434 -17.15 -13.78 4.83
CA LYS A 434 -17.44 -12.44 5.36
C LYS A 434 -18.34 -12.48 6.59
N ALA A 435 -19.32 -13.40 6.65
CA ALA A 435 -20.15 -13.55 7.84
C ALA A 435 -19.35 -14.06 9.03
N THR A 436 -18.43 -15.00 8.82
CA THR A 436 -17.55 -15.52 9.87
C THR A 436 -16.63 -14.42 10.42
N LEU A 437 -15.99 -13.66 9.52
CA LEU A 437 -15.10 -12.57 9.91
C LEU A 437 -15.86 -11.43 10.59
N ALA A 438 -17.03 -11.04 10.08
CA ALA A 438 -17.86 -10.01 10.70
C ALA A 438 -18.39 -10.38 12.10
N ALA A 439 -18.45 -11.67 12.41
CA ALA A 439 -18.87 -12.19 13.71
C ALA A 439 -17.71 -12.48 14.68
N GLU A 440 -16.45 -12.29 14.25
CA GLU A 440 -15.27 -12.62 15.06
C GLU A 440 -15.15 -11.74 16.32
N LEU A 441 -15.49 -10.46 16.18
CA LEU A 441 -15.42 -9.46 17.24
C LEU A 441 -16.67 -8.55 17.20
N PRO A 442 -17.04 -7.88 18.31
CA PRO A 442 -18.21 -7.02 18.37
C PRO A 442 -17.95 -5.65 17.73
N TYR A 443 -17.63 -5.63 16.42
CA TYR A 443 -17.22 -4.42 15.70
C TYR A 443 -18.24 -3.28 15.79
N ALA A 444 -19.54 -3.61 15.71
CA ALA A 444 -20.60 -2.61 15.81
C ALA A 444 -20.59 -1.88 17.17
N GLU A 445 -20.40 -2.62 18.26
CA GLU A 445 -20.32 -2.04 19.61
C GLU A 445 -19.07 -1.18 19.77
N TRP A 446 -17.95 -1.61 19.18
CA TRP A 446 -16.70 -0.84 19.21
C TRP A 446 -16.81 0.47 18.45
N ILE A 447 -17.42 0.45 17.26
CA ILE A 447 -17.67 1.65 16.46
C ILE A 447 -18.60 2.61 17.21
N GLU A 448 -19.73 2.12 17.74
CA GLU A 448 -20.69 2.95 18.48
C GLU A 448 -20.05 3.64 19.70
N ALA A 449 -19.11 2.97 20.37
CA ALA A 449 -18.41 3.52 21.52
C ALA A 449 -17.21 4.42 21.17
N GLY A 450 -16.62 4.24 19.97
CA GLY A 450 -15.33 4.83 19.59
C GLY A 450 -15.42 5.98 18.59
N GLU A 451 -16.35 5.93 17.64
CA GLU A 451 -16.51 6.95 16.61
C GLU A 451 -17.43 8.07 17.08
N ILE A 452 -17.03 9.32 16.81
CA ILE A 452 -17.83 10.51 17.05
C ILE A 452 -18.04 11.21 15.70
N GLU A 453 -19.28 11.41 15.27
CA GLU A 453 -19.55 12.19 14.07
C GLU A 453 -19.34 13.68 14.34
N LEU A 454 -18.71 14.41 13.42
CA LEU A 454 -18.44 15.85 13.57
C LEU A 454 -19.71 16.66 13.90
N GLY A 455 -20.84 16.28 13.30
CA GLY A 455 -22.13 16.93 13.51
C GLY A 455 -22.69 16.80 14.93
N ASP A 456 -22.24 15.81 15.70
CA ASP A 456 -22.69 15.58 17.08
C ASP A 456 -21.93 16.44 18.10
N LEU A 457 -20.88 17.15 17.67
CA LEU A 457 -20.11 18.03 18.55
C LEU A 457 -20.87 19.33 18.86
N PRO A 458 -20.70 19.91 20.07
CA PRO A 458 -21.42 21.11 20.49
C PRO A 458 -21.20 22.32 19.57
N GLU A 459 -22.28 22.99 19.19
CA GLU A 459 -22.24 24.21 18.36
C GLU A 459 -21.39 25.32 18.98
N ARG A 460 -20.77 26.12 18.11
CA ARG A 460 -19.90 27.26 18.47
C ARG A 460 -20.43 28.54 17.84
N GLU A 461 -20.03 29.68 18.41
CA GLU A 461 -20.46 30.99 17.89
C GLU A 461 -19.77 31.29 16.56
N HIS A 462 -20.57 31.58 15.54
CA HIS A 462 -20.09 31.99 14.23
C HIS A 462 -19.46 33.39 14.29
N ILE A 463 -18.19 33.51 13.88
CA ILE A 463 -17.45 34.79 13.92
C ILE A 463 -17.46 35.44 12.54
N VAL A 464 -18.00 36.64 12.53
CA VAL A 464 -18.14 37.46 11.33
C VAL A 464 -17.05 38.52 11.27
N HIS A 465 -16.31 38.57 10.16
CA HIS A 465 -15.27 39.57 9.93
C HIS A 465 -15.77 40.77 9.11
N THR A 466 -15.12 41.92 9.30
CA THR A 466 -15.42 43.14 8.53
C THR A 466 -14.75 43.10 7.15
N HIS A 467 -15.36 43.74 6.15
CA HIS A 467 -14.82 43.87 4.80
C HIS A 467 -13.35 44.30 4.78
N ALA A 468 -13.01 45.36 5.54
CA ALA A 468 -11.63 45.86 5.62
C ALA A 468 -10.62 44.82 6.17
N SER A 469 -11.06 43.94 7.07
CA SER A 469 -10.24 42.83 7.59
C SER A 469 -10.04 41.73 6.54
N VAL A 470 -11.10 41.38 5.82
CA VAL A 470 -11.07 40.36 4.75
C VAL A 470 -10.18 40.84 3.60
N THR A 471 -10.37 42.05 3.09
CA THR A 471 -9.56 42.62 2.00
C THR A 471 -8.07 42.69 2.35
N ARG A 472 -7.72 43.05 3.60
CA ARG A 472 -6.31 43.07 4.02
C ARG A 472 -5.70 41.67 3.99
N ARG A 473 -6.42 40.65 4.47
CA ARG A 473 -5.94 39.26 4.44
C ARG A 473 -5.86 38.71 3.02
N GLN A 474 -6.85 39.03 2.17
CA GLN A 474 -6.81 38.75 0.73
C GLN A 474 -5.51 39.25 0.09
N GLN A 475 -5.11 40.49 0.40
CA GLN A 475 -3.83 41.04 -0.10
C GLN A 475 -2.62 40.28 0.42
N THR A 476 -2.58 39.90 1.70
CA THR A 476 -1.49 39.09 2.27
C THR A 476 -1.32 37.75 1.54
N PHE A 477 -2.43 37.08 1.21
CA PHE A 477 -2.43 35.78 0.54
C PHE A 477 -2.52 35.87 -0.99
N GLY A 478 -2.40 37.07 -1.56
CA GLY A 478 -2.33 37.28 -3.01
C GLY A 478 -3.63 37.05 -3.76
N TYR A 479 -4.80 37.19 -3.12
CA TYR A 479 -6.09 37.11 -3.81
C TYR A 479 -6.24 38.24 -4.83
N THR A 480 -6.74 37.88 -6.01
CA THR A 480 -7.03 38.85 -7.07
C THR A 480 -8.54 38.99 -7.29
N GLU A 481 -8.96 40.13 -7.84
CA GLU A 481 -10.36 40.34 -8.23
C GLU A 481 -10.82 39.29 -9.27
N GLU A 482 -9.92 38.85 -10.14
CA GLU A 482 -10.18 37.79 -11.12
C GLU A 482 -10.47 36.46 -10.42
N GLU A 483 -9.68 36.06 -9.43
CA GLU A 483 -9.95 34.85 -8.63
C GLU A 483 -11.28 34.95 -7.88
N LEU A 484 -11.59 36.10 -7.26
CA LEU A 484 -12.88 36.29 -6.59
C LEU A 484 -14.06 36.16 -7.56
N ARG A 485 -13.94 36.72 -8.77
CA ARG A 485 -15.01 36.78 -9.77
C ARG A 485 -15.17 35.50 -10.60
N VAL A 486 -14.06 34.85 -10.97
CA VAL A 486 -14.03 33.74 -11.93
C VAL A 486 -13.91 32.38 -11.24
N ILE A 487 -13.41 32.34 -10.00
CA ILE A 487 -13.25 31.10 -9.23
C ILE A 487 -14.27 31.03 -8.10
N LEU A 488 -14.14 31.89 -7.08
CA LEU A 488 -14.94 31.77 -5.85
C LEU A 488 -16.43 32.05 -6.08
N ALA A 489 -16.78 33.15 -6.75
CA ALA A 489 -18.19 33.48 -6.97
C ALA A 489 -18.94 32.41 -7.80
N PRO A 490 -18.38 31.84 -8.89
CA PRO A 490 -19.01 30.73 -9.59
C PRO A 490 -19.18 29.47 -8.74
N MET A 491 -18.16 29.06 -7.97
CA MET A 491 -18.26 27.92 -7.05
C MET A 491 -19.38 28.12 -6.03
N ALA A 492 -19.35 29.24 -5.31
CA ALA A 492 -20.35 29.59 -4.30
C ALA A 492 -21.78 29.71 -4.88
N LYS A 493 -21.92 30.07 -6.16
CA LYS A 493 -23.23 30.16 -6.81
C LYS A 493 -23.75 28.82 -7.31
N ALA A 494 -22.89 28.00 -7.92
CA ALA A 494 -23.29 26.82 -8.68
C ALA A 494 -23.08 25.49 -7.94
N GLY A 495 -22.27 25.46 -6.88
CA GLY A 495 -21.87 24.21 -6.23
C GLY A 495 -20.94 23.36 -7.10
N ALA A 496 -20.19 23.99 -8.02
CA ALA A 496 -19.33 23.30 -8.98
C ALA A 496 -18.14 24.17 -9.36
N GLU A 497 -17.02 23.53 -9.70
CA GLU A 497 -15.83 24.23 -10.21
C GLU A 497 -16.14 25.00 -11.52
N PRO A 498 -15.50 26.16 -11.74
CA PRO A 498 -15.72 26.93 -12.96
C PRO A 498 -15.16 26.20 -14.19
N ILE A 499 -15.95 26.13 -15.26
CA ILE A 499 -15.51 25.54 -16.52
C ILE A 499 -14.86 26.62 -17.40
N GLY A 500 -13.60 26.38 -17.77
CA GLY A 500 -12.84 27.18 -18.74
C GLY A 500 -12.71 26.52 -20.12
N SER A 501 -12.07 27.21 -21.06
CA SER A 501 -11.69 26.67 -22.38
C SER A 501 -10.37 27.27 -22.85
N MET A 502 -9.78 26.71 -23.91
CA MET A 502 -8.40 26.97 -24.38
C MET A 502 -7.34 26.38 -23.45
N GLY A 503 -6.09 26.28 -23.95
CA GLY A 503 -4.95 25.83 -23.14
C GLY A 503 -4.34 26.98 -22.33
N THR A 504 -3.63 26.63 -21.25
CA THR A 504 -2.88 27.58 -20.42
C THR A 504 -1.73 28.20 -21.22
N ASP A 505 -1.80 29.50 -21.49
CA ASP A 505 -0.76 30.28 -22.17
C ASP A 505 0.16 31.06 -21.21
N SER A 506 -0.11 31.00 -19.91
CA SER A 506 0.75 31.57 -18.87
C SER A 506 2.06 30.79 -18.72
N PRO A 507 3.18 31.46 -18.39
CA PRO A 507 4.42 30.77 -18.04
C PRO A 507 4.20 29.76 -16.92
N ILE A 508 4.94 28.64 -16.94
CA ILE A 508 5.02 27.74 -15.78
C ILE A 508 5.50 28.54 -14.55
N ALA A 509 5.08 28.15 -13.36
CA ALA A 509 5.30 28.95 -12.14
C ALA A 509 6.77 29.37 -11.93
N ALA A 510 7.71 28.47 -12.22
CA ALA A 510 9.16 28.72 -12.10
C ALA A 510 9.70 29.81 -13.06
N LEU A 511 8.99 30.12 -14.15
CA LEU A 511 9.36 31.14 -15.15
C LEU A 511 8.48 32.39 -15.07
N SER A 512 7.52 32.43 -14.15
CA SER A 512 6.63 33.57 -13.99
C SER A 512 7.38 34.79 -13.42
N GLU A 513 7.17 35.96 -14.03
CA GLU A 513 7.63 37.25 -13.47
C GLU A 513 6.71 37.77 -12.35
N ARG A 514 5.52 37.17 -12.19
CA ARG A 514 4.57 37.47 -11.12
C ARG A 514 4.69 36.46 -9.97
N PRO A 515 4.43 36.87 -8.72
CA PRO A 515 4.32 35.93 -7.59
C PRO A 515 3.30 34.83 -7.89
N ARG A 516 3.65 33.59 -7.60
CA ARG A 516 2.81 32.40 -7.75
C ARG A 516 2.69 31.70 -6.41
N LEU A 517 1.59 30.98 -6.21
CA LEU A 517 1.40 30.19 -5.00
C LEU A 517 2.26 28.93 -5.08
N LEU A 518 2.61 28.36 -3.93
CA LEU A 518 3.40 27.14 -3.89
C LEU A 518 2.69 25.97 -4.60
N PHE A 519 1.36 25.94 -4.56
CA PHE A 519 0.53 24.96 -5.27
C PHE A 519 0.83 24.90 -6.77
N ASP A 520 1.12 26.05 -7.42
CA ASP A 520 1.37 26.13 -8.86
C ASP A 520 2.65 25.40 -9.33
N TYR A 521 3.53 25.04 -8.39
CA TYR A 521 4.76 24.30 -8.69
C TYR A 521 4.53 22.79 -8.74
N PHE A 522 3.33 22.33 -8.37
CA PHE A 522 2.94 20.92 -8.39
C PHE A 522 1.97 20.67 -9.54
N THR A 523 2.04 19.48 -10.11
CA THR A 523 1.14 19.06 -11.18
C THR A 523 0.49 17.75 -10.75
N GLN A 524 -0.84 17.65 -10.93
CA GLN A 524 -1.55 16.42 -10.63
C GLN A 524 -1.07 15.30 -11.54
N LEU A 525 -0.74 14.17 -10.93
CA LEU A 525 -0.46 12.96 -11.67
C LEU A 525 -1.79 12.36 -12.15
N PHE A 526 -1.78 11.80 -13.35
CA PHE A 526 -2.93 11.08 -13.89
C PHE A 526 -2.50 9.73 -14.43
N ALA A 527 -3.45 8.80 -14.44
CA ALA A 527 -3.27 7.46 -14.94
C ALA A 527 -3.29 7.44 -16.47
N GLN A 528 -2.31 6.78 -17.09
CA GLN A 528 -2.25 6.61 -18.54
C GLN A 528 -1.70 5.23 -18.87
N VAL A 529 -2.44 4.47 -19.70
CA VAL A 529 -2.15 3.09 -20.14
C VAL A 529 -2.15 2.04 -19.04
N THR A 530 -1.37 2.21 -17.97
CA THR A 530 -1.07 1.13 -17.01
C THR A 530 -2.21 0.85 -16.04
N ASN A 531 -2.95 1.90 -15.66
CA ASN A 531 -4.20 1.83 -14.94
C ASN A 531 -5.23 2.80 -15.57
N PRO A 532 -6.54 2.49 -15.54
CA PRO A 532 -7.58 3.38 -16.02
C PRO A 532 -7.96 4.43 -14.95
N PRO A 533 -8.34 5.65 -15.35
CA PRO A 533 -9.03 6.58 -14.46
C PRO A 533 -10.45 6.09 -14.16
N LEU A 534 -11.02 6.57 -13.06
CA LEU A 534 -12.39 6.28 -12.63
C LEU A 534 -13.33 7.43 -12.98
N ASP A 535 -14.60 7.12 -13.29
CA ASP A 535 -15.66 8.12 -13.47
C ASP A 535 -16.29 8.46 -12.11
N ALA A 536 -15.83 9.53 -11.46
CA ALA A 536 -16.25 9.91 -10.12
C ALA A 536 -17.75 10.23 -9.99
N ILE A 537 -18.46 10.45 -11.11
CA ILE A 537 -19.91 10.73 -11.12
C ILE A 537 -20.70 9.43 -11.32
N ARG A 538 -20.30 8.60 -12.29
CA ARG A 538 -21.05 7.37 -12.62
C ARG A 538 -20.71 6.19 -11.72
N GLU A 539 -19.51 6.21 -11.14
CA GLU A 539 -18.98 5.18 -10.27
C GLU A 539 -18.83 5.72 -8.82
N GLU A 540 -19.66 6.68 -8.42
CA GLU A 540 -19.64 7.28 -7.08
C GLU A 540 -19.75 6.23 -5.96
N LEU A 541 -20.50 5.14 -6.20
CA LEU A 541 -20.71 4.04 -5.24
C LEU A 541 -19.42 3.36 -4.77
N VAL A 542 -18.33 3.44 -5.53
CA VAL A 542 -17.02 2.84 -5.20
C VAL A 542 -16.00 3.84 -4.67
N THR A 543 -16.40 5.12 -4.57
CA THR A 543 -15.58 6.23 -4.04
C THR A 543 -16.09 6.71 -2.70
N SER A 544 -15.19 7.25 -1.87
CA SER A 544 -15.53 7.87 -0.59
C SER A 544 -14.55 9.00 -0.29
N LEU A 545 -15.05 10.06 0.32
CA LEU A 545 -14.25 11.18 0.84
C LEU A 545 -14.32 11.26 2.38
N ARG A 546 -14.85 10.22 3.02
CA ARG A 546 -14.88 10.10 4.48
C ARG A 546 -13.46 10.10 5.02
N SER A 547 -13.22 10.86 6.08
CA SER A 547 -11.92 10.98 6.74
C SER A 547 -12.10 10.77 8.25
N SER A 548 -11.06 10.30 8.93
CA SER A 548 -11.08 10.07 10.38
C SER A 548 -9.94 10.82 11.06
N LEU A 549 -10.26 11.50 12.16
CA LEU A 549 -9.34 12.25 12.99
C LEU A 549 -9.14 11.55 14.34
N GLY A 550 -7.99 10.92 14.54
CA GLY A 550 -7.69 10.29 15.82
C GLY A 550 -6.38 9.52 15.80
N PRO A 551 -5.94 9.04 16.97
CA PRO A 551 -4.81 8.12 17.04
C PRO A 551 -5.20 6.74 16.48
N GLU A 552 -4.33 6.17 15.66
CA GLU A 552 -4.42 4.77 15.22
C GLU A 552 -3.85 3.82 16.28
N GLY A 553 -4.42 2.62 16.34
CA GLY A 553 -4.00 1.55 17.25
C GLY A 553 -2.92 0.62 16.65
N ASN A 554 -2.50 -0.37 17.43
CA ASN A 554 -1.60 -1.42 16.93
C ASN A 554 -2.30 -2.23 15.83
N LEU A 555 -1.68 -2.26 14.64
CA LEU A 555 -2.20 -2.97 13.48
C LEU A 555 -2.37 -4.48 13.73
N LEU A 556 -1.52 -5.09 14.55
CA LEU A 556 -1.54 -6.55 14.78
C LEU A 556 -2.50 -6.98 15.88
N ASP A 557 -2.81 -6.10 16.83
CA ASP A 557 -3.65 -6.40 17.99
C ASP A 557 -4.78 -5.36 18.12
N PRO A 558 -5.90 -5.56 17.41
CA PRO A 558 -6.98 -4.59 17.37
C PRO A 558 -7.81 -4.63 18.66
N THR A 559 -8.19 -3.46 19.16
CA THR A 559 -9.07 -3.32 20.33
C THR A 559 -10.17 -2.31 20.04
N ALA A 560 -11.15 -2.18 20.95
CA ALA A 560 -12.15 -1.11 20.88
C ALA A 560 -11.53 0.30 20.82
N ALA A 561 -10.32 0.50 21.34
CA ALA A 561 -9.63 1.77 21.26
C ALA A 561 -9.10 2.09 19.85
N SER A 562 -8.97 1.10 18.97
CA SER A 562 -8.41 1.25 17.62
C SER A 562 -9.31 2.06 16.67
N CYS A 563 -10.61 2.19 16.97
CA CYS A 563 -11.55 2.99 16.17
C CYS A 563 -11.90 4.34 16.83
N ARG A 564 -11.18 4.73 17.89
CA ARG A 564 -11.44 6.00 18.60
C ARG A 564 -11.05 7.19 17.72
N SER A 565 -12.03 7.79 17.06
CA SER A 565 -11.81 8.87 16.09
C SER A 565 -13.01 9.81 15.98
N VAL A 566 -12.76 11.02 15.48
CA VAL A 566 -13.81 11.91 14.99
C VAL A 566 -13.93 11.71 13.48
N VAL A 567 -15.13 11.39 13.02
CA VAL A 567 -15.43 11.12 11.63
C VAL A 567 -15.85 12.41 10.93
N LEU A 568 -15.29 12.61 9.74
CA LEU A 568 -15.61 13.70 8.83
C LEU A 568 -16.27 13.11 7.58
N PRO A 569 -17.46 13.58 7.16
CA PRO A 569 -18.08 13.14 5.92
C PRO A 569 -17.34 13.66 4.68
N PHE A 570 -16.63 14.77 4.81
CA PHE A 570 -15.90 15.45 3.74
C PHE A 570 -14.62 16.10 4.31
N PRO A 571 -13.51 16.17 3.55
CA PRO A 571 -12.24 16.67 4.06
C PRO A 571 -12.16 18.19 4.14
N VAL A 572 -13.13 18.93 3.57
CA VAL A 572 -13.22 20.39 3.72
C VAL A 572 -14.22 20.68 4.83
N ILE A 573 -13.78 21.44 5.84
CA ILE A 573 -14.60 21.83 6.98
C ILE A 573 -14.74 23.34 7.07
N ASP A 574 -15.87 23.80 7.57
CA ASP A 574 -16.11 25.23 7.80
C ASP A 574 -15.45 25.76 9.09
N ASN A 575 -15.54 27.06 9.31
CA ASN A 575 -14.94 27.73 10.47
C ASN A 575 -15.57 27.27 11.79
N ASP A 576 -16.86 26.95 11.79
CA ASP A 576 -17.61 26.57 12.97
C ASP A 576 -17.29 25.11 13.34
N GLU A 577 -17.21 24.24 12.35
CA GLU A 577 -16.71 22.86 12.44
C GLU A 577 -15.27 22.80 12.95
N LEU A 578 -14.37 23.64 12.43
CA LEU A 578 -13.01 23.74 12.97
C LEU A 578 -13.02 24.17 14.44
N ALA A 579 -13.87 25.12 14.82
CA ALA A 579 -14.00 25.56 16.21
C ALA A 579 -14.53 24.44 17.13
N LYS A 580 -15.43 23.57 16.64
CA LYS A 580 -15.87 22.36 17.36
C LYS A 580 -14.68 21.46 17.70
N LEU A 581 -13.79 21.23 16.74
CA LEU A 581 -12.62 20.36 16.89
C LEU A 581 -11.53 20.97 17.79
N ILE A 582 -11.26 22.27 17.68
CA ILE A 582 -10.31 22.97 18.57
C ILE A 582 -10.75 22.87 20.03
N HIS A 583 -12.05 22.94 20.28
CA HIS A 583 -12.63 22.93 21.62
C HIS A 583 -13.26 21.59 22.03
N ILE A 584 -12.94 20.50 21.33
CA ILE A 584 -13.57 19.18 21.54
C ILE A 584 -13.38 18.64 22.95
N ASN A 585 -12.28 18.99 23.62
CA ASN A 585 -11.98 18.60 25.00
C ASN A 585 -11.93 19.82 25.95
N ALA A 586 -12.69 20.89 25.66
CA ALA A 586 -12.69 22.09 26.50
C ALA A 586 -13.21 21.82 27.92
N ASP A 587 -14.19 20.93 28.07
CA ASP A 587 -14.81 20.58 29.35
C ASP A 587 -14.06 19.46 30.10
N GLY A 588 -13.04 18.85 29.47
CA GLY A 588 -12.22 17.78 30.05
C GLY A 588 -12.81 16.37 29.94
N ASP A 589 -13.99 16.22 29.34
CA ASP A 589 -14.71 14.94 29.22
C ASP A 589 -14.17 14.04 28.10
N MET A 590 -13.31 14.57 27.21
CA MET A 590 -12.77 13.87 26.03
C MET A 590 -11.23 13.92 25.99
N PRO A 591 -10.51 13.44 27.02
CA PRO A 591 -9.05 13.60 27.12
C PRO A 591 -8.26 12.98 25.95
N GLY A 592 -8.82 11.98 25.27
CA GLY A 592 -8.22 11.36 24.08
C GLY A 592 -8.32 12.18 22.79
N PHE A 593 -8.95 13.37 22.82
CA PHE A 593 -9.12 14.25 21.65
C PHE A 593 -8.55 15.64 21.87
N LYS A 594 -7.64 15.83 22.84
CA LYS A 594 -7.02 17.14 23.09
C LYS A 594 -6.43 17.73 21.80
N ALA A 595 -6.86 18.95 21.45
CA ALA A 595 -6.35 19.69 20.31
C ALA A 595 -5.24 20.66 20.69
N ALA A 596 -4.32 20.92 19.77
CA ALA A 596 -3.31 21.96 19.87
C ALA A 596 -3.22 22.75 18.55
N THR A 597 -3.29 24.07 18.62
CA THR A 597 -3.12 24.95 17.46
C THR A 597 -1.69 25.48 17.41
N LEU A 598 -0.99 25.22 16.32
CA LEU A 598 0.39 25.65 16.07
C LEU A 598 0.41 26.78 15.05
N SER A 599 1.09 27.88 15.40
CA SER A 599 1.16 29.08 14.57
C SER A 599 2.23 28.92 13.48
N GLY A 600 1.80 28.88 12.22
CA GLY A 600 2.64 28.83 11.04
C GLY A 600 3.09 30.22 10.57
N LEU A 601 3.46 31.11 11.48
CA LEU A 601 3.90 32.47 11.16
C LEU A 601 5.40 32.66 11.43
N PHE A 602 6.10 33.39 10.55
CA PHE A 602 7.54 33.68 10.68
C PHE A 602 7.83 35.17 10.55
N ARG A 603 8.95 35.63 11.15
CA ARG A 603 9.31 37.06 11.13
C ARG A 603 9.84 37.50 9.77
N VAL A 604 9.21 38.53 9.21
CA VAL A 604 9.55 39.08 7.89
C VAL A 604 10.99 39.64 7.88
N SER A 605 11.42 40.26 8.98
CA SER A 605 12.74 40.92 9.07
C SER A 605 13.92 39.96 8.89
N GLY A 606 13.73 38.66 9.15
CA GLY A 606 14.78 37.65 9.03
C GLY A 606 14.80 36.91 7.70
N GLY A 607 13.90 37.22 6.76
CA GLY A 607 13.88 36.63 5.42
C GLY A 607 13.79 35.10 5.41
N GLY A 608 14.46 34.48 4.43
CA GLY A 608 14.43 33.02 4.23
C GLY A 608 15.01 32.22 5.40
N ASP A 609 16.01 32.74 6.09
CA ASP A 609 16.58 32.06 7.26
C ASP A 609 15.57 31.99 8.42
N SER A 610 14.76 33.04 8.61
CA SER A 610 13.68 33.02 9.60
C SER A 610 12.56 32.05 9.23
N LEU A 611 12.26 31.89 7.93
CA LEU A 611 11.31 30.89 7.47
C LEU A 611 11.82 29.47 7.75
N ALA A 612 13.08 29.18 7.41
CA ALA A 612 13.70 27.89 7.66
C ALA A 612 13.73 27.54 9.15
N ALA A 613 14.15 28.49 10.00
CA ALA A 613 14.15 28.32 11.45
C ALA A 613 12.74 28.05 12.00
N ARG A 614 11.72 28.78 11.53
CA ARG A 614 10.34 28.57 11.98
C ARG A 614 9.80 27.19 11.61
N ILE A 615 10.21 26.64 10.47
CA ILE A 615 9.85 25.26 10.08
C ILE A 615 10.44 24.23 11.05
N GLU A 616 11.69 24.41 11.48
CA GLU A 616 12.31 23.52 12.48
C GLU A 616 11.62 23.66 13.85
N GLU A 617 11.32 24.88 14.27
CA GLU A 617 10.63 25.16 15.53
C GLU A 617 9.23 24.53 15.57
N ILE A 618 8.41 24.69 14.54
CA ILE A 618 7.05 24.14 14.53
C ILE A 618 7.03 22.61 14.50
N CYS A 619 8.05 21.97 13.91
CA CYS A 619 8.23 20.52 14.00
C CYS A 619 8.48 20.08 15.46
N ALA A 620 9.34 20.79 16.18
CA ALA A 620 9.59 20.52 17.60
C ALA A 620 8.36 20.85 18.49
N GLU A 621 7.60 21.89 18.16
CA GLU A 621 6.33 22.21 18.83
C GLU A 621 5.29 21.11 18.62
N ALA A 622 5.23 20.52 17.43
CA ALA A 622 4.36 19.38 17.15
C ALA A 622 4.74 18.17 18.03
N ASP A 623 6.03 17.83 18.14
CA ASP A 623 6.50 16.76 19.03
C ASP A 623 6.09 17.03 20.48
N ALA A 624 6.36 18.25 20.96
CA ALA A 624 6.00 18.66 22.32
C ALA A 624 4.48 18.66 22.56
N ALA A 625 3.67 19.02 21.57
CA ALA A 625 2.22 18.95 21.68
C ALA A 625 1.74 17.51 21.86
N ILE A 626 2.30 16.57 21.09
CA ILE A 626 1.98 15.14 21.15
C ILE A 626 2.35 14.55 22.52
N ASP A 627 3.54 14.87 23.01
CA ASP A 627 4.03 14.46 24.33
C ASP A 627 3.14 15.01 25.45
N ASN A 628 2.60 16.23 25.26
CA ASN A 628 1.62 16.84 26.16
C ASN A 628 0.17 16.32 25.96
N GLY A 629 -0.01 15.24 25.20
CA GLY A 629 -1.26 14.52 25.02
C GLY A 629 -2.15 15.04 23.89
N ALA A 630 -1.67 15.94 23.02
CA ALA A 630 -2.45 16.35 21.85
C ALA A 630 -2.64 15.17 20.89
N ARG A 631 -3.86 15.03 20.38
CA ARG A 631 -4.26 14.03 19.37
C ARG A 631 -4.83 14.67 18.11
N LEU A 632 -5.12 15.97 18.16
CA LEU A 632 -5.47 16.80 17.01
C LEU A 632 -4.48 17.98 16.97
N ILE A 633 -3.83 18.18 15.83
CA ILE A 633 -2.94 19.32 15.62
C ILE A 633 -3.54 20.19 14.51
N VAL A 634 -3.82 21.44 14.84
CA VAL A 634 -4.26 22.45 13.86
C VAL A 634 -3.05 23.28 13.46
N LEU A 635 -2.64 23.17 12.20
CA LEU A 635 -1.62 24.02 11.59
C LEU A 635 -2.33 25.25 11.03
N SER A 636 -2.04 26.43 11.59
CA SER A 636 -2.76 27.66 11.26
C SER A 636 -1.84 28.75 10.71
N ASP A 637 -2.21 29.31 9.57
CA ASP A 637 -1.58 30.52 9.00
C ASP A 637 -2.33 31.82 9.38
N ARG A 638 -3.36 31.71 10.24
CA ARG A 638 -4.18 32.84 10.68
C ARG A 638 -3.34 33.79 11.54
N HIS A 639 -3.82 35.03 11.65
CA HIS A 639 -3.25 36.11 12.48
C HIS A 639 -1.91 36.67 12.00
N SER A 640 -1.61 36.55 10.70
CA SER A 640 -0.52 37.30 10.08
C SER A 640 -0.68 38.81 10.26
N ASP A 641 0.45 39.50 10.41
CA ASP A 641 0.51 40.94 10.65
C ASP A 641 1.72 41.57 9.94
N ALA A 642 2.04 42.83 10.27
CA ALA A 642 3.14 43.55 9.63
C ALA A 642 4.53 42.98 9.97
N GLU A 643 4.68 42.25 11.09
CA GLU A 643 5.93 41.66 11.55
C GLU A 643 6.04 40.17 11.20
N HIS A 644 4.89 39.48 11.10
CA HIS A 644 4.80 38.04 10.92
C HIS A 644 4.04 37.67 9.64
N ALA A 645 4.75 37.04 8.70
CA ALA A 645 4.16 36.51 7.47
C ALA A 645 3.75 35.04 7.64
N PRO A 646 2.71 34.58 6.93
CA PRO A 646 2.31 33.18 6.93
C PRO A 646 3.31 32.32 6.14
N ILE A 647 3.63 31.14 6.68
CA ILE A 647 4.26 30.06 5.92
C ILE A 647 3.21 29.52 4.93
N PRO A 648 3.53 29.33 3.63
CA PRO A 648 2.61 28.71 2.69
C PRO A 648 2.06 27.39 3.23
N SER A 649 0.74 27.21 3.21
CA SER A 649 0.08 26.14 3.95
C SER A 649 0.55 24.74 3.52
N LEU A 650 0.83 24.57 2.22
CA LEU A 650 1.39 23.33 1.67
C LEU A 650 2.78 23.00 2.23
N LEU A 651 3.66 24.01 2.35
CA LEU A 651 5.00 23.81 2.91
C LEU A 651 4.91 23.48 4.40
N LEU A 652 4.08 24.20 5.13
CA LEU A 652 3.84 23.98 6.56
C LEU A 652 3.33 22.56 6.81
N THR A 653 2.30 22.14 6.07
CA THR A 653 1.69 20.81 6.20
C THR A 653 2.68 19.71 5.87
N ALA A 654 3.37 19.81 4.71
CA ALA A 654 4.33 18.81 4.28
C ALA A 654 5.51 18.67 5.25
N ALA A 655 6.03 19.78 5.78
CA ALA A 655 7.14 19.77 6.72
C ALA A 655 6.80 19.00 8.00
N VAL A 656 5.67 19.34 8.64
CA VAL A 656 5.20 18.68 9.87
C VAL A 656 4.83 17.23 9.59
N HIS A 657 4.09 16.95 8.51
CA HIS A 657 3.69 15.58 8.17
C HIS A 657 4.90 14.65 8.00
N HIS A 658 5.89 15.03 7.18
CA HIS A 658 7.06 14.22 6.95
C HIS A 658 7.99 14.15 8.18
N HIS A 659 8.03 15.19 9.01
CA HIS A 659 8.70 15.13 10.31
C HIS A 659 8.10 14.04 11.20
N LEU A 660 6.77 14.06 11.37
CA LEU A 660 6.05 13.08 12.18
C LEU A 660 6.15 11.65 11.64
N ILE A 661 6.29 11.46 10.32
CA ILE A 661 6.59 10.14 9.73
C ILE A 661 7.99 9.69 10.16
N ARG A 662 9.01 10.56 10.04
CA ARG A 662 10.40 10.23 10.39
C ARG A 662 10.57 9.93 11.88
N THR A 663 9.85 10.64 12.75
CA THR A 663 9.83 10.39 14.20
C THR A 663 8.87 9.29 14.61
N LYS A 664 8.13 8.69 13.65
CA LYS A 664 7.13 7.63 13.86
C LYS A 664 6.01 8.03 14.85
N GLN A 665 5.63 9.30 14.83
CA GLN A 665 4.54 9.88 15.64
C GLN A 665 3.29 10.19 14.81
N ARG A 666 3.34 10.09 13.46
CA ARG A 666 2.22 10.49 12.58
C ARG A 666 0.91 9.75 12.86
N THR A 667 0.95 8.48 13.26
CA THR A 667 -0.26 7.69 13.60
C THR A 667 -0.92 8.13 14.90
N GLN A 668 -0.27 8.97 15.71
CA GLN A 668 -0.81 9.42 17.00
C GLN A 668 -1.71 10.65 16.88
N VAL A 669 -1.76 11.31 15.72
CA VAL A 669 -2.45 12.59 15.55
C VAL A 669 -3.22 12.73 14.24
N GLY A 670 -4.35 13.43 14.29
CA GLY A 670 -4.97 14.03 13.11
C GLY A 670 -4.37 15.41 12.82
N LEU A 671 -3.99 15.68 11.57
CA LEU A 671 -3.51 17.00 11.14
C LEU A 671 -4.64 17.77 10.46
N LEU A 672 -5.00 18.92 11.01
CA LEU A 672 -5.95 19.86 10.44
C LEU A 672 -5.20 21.09 9.92
N VAL A 673 -5.62 21.62 8.78
CA VAL A 673 -4.97 22.78 8.16
C VAL A 673 -5.96 23.93 8.09
N GLU A 674 -5.71 24.99 8.86
CA GLU A 674 -6.42 26.27 8.76
C GLU A 674 -5.60 27.21 7.87
N ALA A 675 -6.08 27.45 6.65
CA ALA A 675 -5.28 28.11 5.62
C ALA A 675 -6.00 29.24 4.88
N GLY A 676 -5.29 30.36 4.73
CA GLY A 676 -5.75 31.54 4.01
C GLY A 676 -5.41 31.48 2.52
N ASP A 677 -4.39 30.74 2.09
CA ASP A 677 -3.98 30.64 0.68
C ASP A 677 -4.79 29.65 -0.17
N VAL A 678 -5.63 28.81 0.45
CA VAL A 678 -6.47 27.78 -0.20
C VAL A 678 -7.75 28.40 -0.77
N ARG A 679 -7.97 28.20 -2.07
CA ARG A 679 -9.14 28.75 -2.79
C ARG A 679 -9.60 27.95 -4.01
N GLU A 680 -8.93 26.83 -4.30
CA GLU A 680 -9.18 25.96 -5.46
C GLU A 680 -9.17 24.49 -5.03
N VAL A 681 -9.85 23.63 -5.78
CA VAL A 681 -9.88 22.16 -5.57
C VAL A 681 -8.46 21.58 -5.56
N HIS A 682 -7.59 22.09 -6.44
CA HIS A 682 -6.18 21.67 -6.51
C HIS A 682 -5.42 21.91 -5.19
N HIS A 683 -5.70 23.01 -4.50
CA HIS A 683 -5.04 23.36 -3.24
C HIS A 683 -5.43 22.38 -2.13
N VAL A 684 -6.73 22.07 -2.03
CA VAL A 684 -7.25 21.07 -1.08
C VAL A 684 -6.65 19.69 -1.37
N ALA A 685 -6.67 19.26 -2.63
CA ALA A 685 -6.13 17.96 -3.03
C ALA A 685 -4.66 17.79 -2.67
N LEU A 686 -3.84 18.84 -2.84
CA LEU A 686 -2.44 18.83 -2.42
C LEU A 686 -2.29 18.77 -0.91
N LEU A 687 -3.04 19.57 -0.14
CA LEU A 687 -2.95 19.52 1.33
C LEU A 687 -3.29 18.13 1.88
N ILE A 688 -4.36 17.51 1.37
CA ILE A 688 -4.71 16.13 1.74
C ILE A 688 -3.61 15.15 1.31
N GLY A 689 -3.12 15.25 0.07
CA GLY A 689 -2.04 14.40 -0.45
C GLY A 689 -0.72 14.53 0.30
N PHE A 690 -0.48 15.67 0.96
CA PHE A 690 0.70 15.94 1.80
C PHE A 690 0.43 15.80 3.30
N GLY A 691 -0.69 15.18 3.69
CA GLY A 691 -0.89 14.63 5.03
C GLY A 691 -1.94 15.32 5.90
N ALA A 692 -2.67 16.31 5.39
CA ALA A 692 -3.84 16.86 6.06
C ALA A 692 -4.98 15.82 6.09
N ALA A 693 -5.64 15.69 7.24
CA ALA A 693 -6.86 14.91 7.38
C ALA A 693 -8.12 15.75 7.11
N ALA A 694 -8.02 17.07 7.34
CA ALA A 694 -9.04 18.05 7.01
C ALA A 694 -8.42 19.41 6.67
N VAL A 695 -9.10 20.19 5.84
CA VAL A 695 -8.70 21.53 5.41
C VAL A 695 -9.84 22.51 5.67
N ASN A 696 -9.52 23.60 6.37
CA ASN A 696 -10.40 24.74 6.56
C ASN A 696 -9.88 25.94 5.74
N PRO A 697 -10.43 26.20 4.54
CA PRO A 697 -10.06 27.34 3.70
C PRO A 697 -10.75 28.63 4.19
N TYR A 698 -10.45 29.06 5.41
CA TYR A 698 -11.21 30.10 6.10
C TYR A 698 -11.34 31.39 5.29
N LEU A 699 -10.28 31.82 4.61
CA LEU A 699 -10.28 33.09 3.91
C LEU A 699 -11.12 33.04 2.64
N ALA A 700 -11.21 31.89 1.97
CA ALA A 700 -12.10 31.70 0.84
C ALA A 700 -13.57 31.79 1.28
N MET A 701 -13.92 31.16 2.42
CA MET A 701 -15.26 31.23 3.01
C MET A 701 -15.62 32.66 3.45
N GLU A 702 -14.73 33.33 4.18
CA GLU A 702 -14.91 34.72 4.59
C GLU A 702 -15.03 35.67 3.38
N SER A 703 -14.31 35.38 2.28
CA SER A 703 -14.40 36.15 1.03
C SER A 703 -15.75 35.97 0.35
N VAL A 704 -16.28 34.74 0.29
CA VAL A 704 -17.61 34.46 -0.26
C VAL A 704 -18.69 35.14 0.57
N GLU A 705 -18.60 35.05 1.90
CA GLU A 705 -19.54 35.73 2.79
C GLU A 705 -19.52 37.26 2.59
N ASP A 706 -18.34 37.86 2.47
CA ASP A 706 -18.19 39.29 2.19
C ASP A 706 -18.79 39.68 0.83
N LEU A 707 -18.57 38.88 -0.22
CA LEU A 707 -19.14 39.10 -1.56
C LEU A 707 -20.68 39.08 -1.55
N VAL A 708 -21.29 38.13 -0.83
CA VAL A 708 -22.75 38.04 -0.67
C VAL A 708 -23.29 39.29 0.03
N ARG A 709 -22.66 39.70 1.13
CA ARG A 709 -23.10 40.87 1.91
C ARG A 709 -22.93 42.19 1.17
N ALA A 710 -21.86 42.30 0.37
CA ALA A 710 -21.63 43.43 -0.51
C ALA A 710 -22.54 43.43 -1.74
N GLY A 711 -23.25 42.33 -2.03
CA GLY A 711 -24.05 42.15 -3.24
C GLY A 711 -23.22 42.18 -4.51
N THR A 712 -21.94 41.80 -4.43
CA THR A 712 -20.96 41.89 -5.52
C THR A 712 -20.70 40.49 -6.08
N PHE A 713 -20.97 40.29 -7.38
CA PHE A 713 -20.92 38.99 -8.10
C PHE A 713 -21.92 37.92 -7.63
N LEU A 714 -22.23 37.89 -6.33
CA LEU A 714 -23.22 37.03 -5.71
C LEU A 714 -24.44 37.87 -5.31
N SER A 715 -25.58 37.53 -5.88
CA SER A 715 -26.89 38.12 -5.57
C SER A 715 -27.90 36.98 -5.42
N ASP A 716 -28.90 37.19 -4.57
CA ASP A 716 -30.01 36.25 -4.35
C ASP A 716 -29.60 34.86 -3.80
N ILE A 717 -28.56 34.81 -2.97
CA ILE A 717 -28.13 33.62 -2.23
C ILE A 717 -27.78 34.00 -0.79
N GLU A 718 -28.20 33.18 0.18
CA GLU A 718 -27.86 33.37 1.59
C GLU A 718 -26.39 32.96 1.86
N PRO A 719 -25.68 33.62 2.79
CA PRO A 719 -24.28 33.31 3.10
C PRO A 719 -24.02 31.83 3.42
N GLU A 720 -24.88 31.21 4.23
CA GLU A 720 -24.77 29.79 4.60
C GLU A 720 -24.84 28.88 3.37
N GLN A 721 -25.77 29.16 2.44
CA GLN A 721 -25.90 28.39 1.20
C GLN A 721 -24.70 28.61 0.27
N ALA A 722 -24.17 29.84 0.22
CA ALA A 722 -23.01 30.17 -0.60
C ALA A 722 -21.74 29.48 -0.09
N ILE A 723 -21.54 29.40 1.23
CA ILE A 723 -20.45 28.65 1.86
C ILE A 723 -20.62 27.16 1.60
N ARG A 724 -21.83 26.62 1.78
CA ARG A 724 -22.13 25.21 1.50
C ARG A 724 -21.90 24.81 0.03
N ASN A 725 -22.11 25.72 -0.91
CA ASN A 725 -21.82 25.48 -2.32
C ASN A 725 -20.32 25.61 -2.64
N LEU A 726 -19.58 26.40 -1.87
CA LEU A 726 -18.14 26.53 -2.04
C LEU A 726 -17.42 25.25 -1.59
N ILE A 727 -17.88 24.68 -0.47
CA ILE A 727 -17.49 23.35 0.04
C ILE A 727 -18.01 22.28 -0.92
#